data_AF-A0A450T7J4-F1
#
_entry.id   AF-A0A450T7J4-F1
#
_cell.length_a   1.000
_cell.length_b   1.000
_cell.length_c   1.000
_cell.angle_alpha   90.00
_cell.angle_beta   90.00
_cell.angle_gamma   90.00
#
_symmetry.space_group_name_H-M   'P 1'
#
loop_
_entity.id
_entity.type
_entity.pdbx_description
1 polymer ?
#
loop_
_entity_poly.entity_id
_entity_poly.type
_entity_poly.pdbx_seq_one_letter_code
_entity_poly.pdbx_strand_id
1 'polypeptide(L)'
;MLGIIILVSSGIFLTQLEGRAFSYRSQQNQRTTEALLAAKQALIGWAAGHPDAPGLLPWADRNGDGNYDGDSDCASLPASANFNPAFLLGRLPWRGRTNPCEKTHGGLGIDVRDGAGERLWYAVSRNLVRRYQSPARYPIINPALANHAPFPWLVVRDVDNTLRSDRVAAVILAPGTIREGQNRSSAAPSAHQYLERHGPTGIDNADADGCPDSHPGCGGGKAEEFVQPKSNEALGGGAFNDRLVFITIDELMDAVERRALNEARKALEDYRNAHGVYPWMSPVAYPATVLSGNVTENGITGRELIDRRAGFLTAGIRPGQLVRNTTDGSWGIVGNVTDETMLALTTEGLRGGVENRFDINRISNPGDNDGYEILRDASGLATGASAGNTLRDSNRSTGFDALGIRLGDLVENVGDGLHGVVTALPAPDTMTLRRLGADSSPGETMDFDPGESYRIPRFNGIPGTWAGRLPLHAMDEPFRTGFTVAWDIPEAIPDKDTLADNTGYLMALEAAIQRVSEGSASNAPPREVPWENGTCIWEGIAAVHCRGATAWRWYLAGTITGTGPGALQFRDDDADFQGFGVETGDIVLNETDGSRGIIRAVTEDGIEAFSLQAGSNNRFETGNRYRVRVATRILSGASADCATVPNGAGSIACGPGTLVDVGSDFAGRGVRVGDTIENRSRGWWGIIEAVGAAGPYPNTQDTLRVALPPSPGTATGNFAQGDAYTIRSGFVDKRRYRFSLAFTGTASSQGGMRRVTTGPLAALPPGNRVRIQDWDEENARIVLDTAITTAPATLGKIHVSGIQLDLAPDFPPWFLANHWHHFLHGAVARPYLPGGSGACSPGVECLTVTTRKPGGVTTQDSIAALLISAGRATDGDGCQQVRPASDPAQYLEGSNALPFSGGAGSIFEGRHPRRMDPCFRDTLRVVSLSGQ
;
A
#
# COMPACT_ATOMS: atom_id res chain seq x y z
N MET A 1 -0.59 19.77 -29.31
CA MET A 1 -0.73 18.49 -30.04
C MET A 1 -0.69 18.61 -31.57
N LEU A 2 -0.70 19.81 -32.19
CA LEU A 2 -0.66 19.94 -33.66
C LEU A 2 0.76 19.94 -34.29
N GLY A 3 1.82 20.15 -33.51
CA GLY A 3 3.18 20.41 -34.05
C GLY A 3 4.06 19.20 -34.33
N ILE A 4 3.71 18.00 -33.85
CA ILE A 4 4.58 16.80 -33.93
C ILE A 4 4.24 15.91 -35.15
N ILE A 5 3.05 16.06 -35.74
CA ILE A 5 2.64 15.30 -36.94
C ILE A 5 3.38 15.80 -38.21
N ILE A 6 3.96 17.01 -38.19
CA ILE A 6 4.57 17.65 -39.38
C ILE A 6 6.07 17.32 -39.55
N LEU A 7 6.78 16.88 -38.50
CA LEU A 7 8.24 16.75 -38.56
C LEU A 7 8.77 15.36 -38.95
N VAL A 8 7.96 14.29 -38.85
CA VAL A 8 8.37 12.95 -39.31
C VAL A 8 8.05 12.73 -40.80
N SER A 9 7.12 13.50 -41.39
CA SER A 9 6.86 13.49 -42.84
C SER A 9 7.91 14.24 -43.68
N SER A 10 8.76 15.05 -43.05
CA SER A 10 9.67 15.97 -43.75
C SER A 10 11.07 15.38 -44.07
N GLY A 11 11.45 14.26 -43.46
CA GLY A 11 12.80 13.68 -43.59
C GLY A 11 13.03 12.76 -44.80
N ILE A 12 11.97 12.38 -45.52
CA ILE A 12 12.04 11.44 -46.67
C ILE A 12 11.86 12.17 -48.01
N PHE A 13 11.57 13.48 -48.00
CA PHE A 13 11.03 14.17 -49.19
C PHE A 13 12.04 14.90 -50.10
N LEU A 14 13.36 14.77 -49.91
CA LEU A 14 14.37 15.54 -50.66
C LEU A 14 15.35 14.71 -51.51
N THR A 15 14.90 13.57 -52.09
CA THR A 15 15.70 12.83 -53.09
C THR A 15 14.96 12.45 -54.38
N GLN A 16 13.76 12.98 -54.65
CA GLN A 16 12.99 12.65 -55.87
C GLN A 16 12.77 13.82 -56.83
N LEU A 17 13.86 14.46 -57.27
CA LEU A 17 13.84 15.32 -58.45
C LEU A 17 14.88 14.84 -59.45
N GLU A 18 14.55 13.78 -60.18
CA GLU A 18 15.03 13.52 -61.54
C GLU A 18 14.06 12.56 -62.25
N GLY A 19 13.37 13.10 -63.26
CA GLY A 19 12.28 12.43 -63.97
C GLY A 19 12.73 11.18 -64.73
N ARG A 20 12.30 10.01 -64.27
CA ARG A 20 12.19 8.79 -65.09
C ARG A 20 10.73 8.37 -65.11
N ALA A 21 10.19 8.14 -66.30
CA ALA A 21 8.85 7.61 -66.49
C ALA A 21 8.78 6.21 -65.88
N PHE A 22 8.30 6.11 -64.63
CA PHE A 22 7.97 4.83 -64.02
C PHE A 22 6.87 4.15 -64.86
N SER A 23 6.99 2.84 -65.07
CA SER A 23 5.89 2.07 -65.66
C SER A 23 4.64 2.21 -64.78
N TYR A 24 3.45 2.24 -65.40
CA TYR A 24 2.16 2.37 -64.68
C TYR A 24 2.06 1.40 -63.49
N ARG A 25 2.55 0.16 -63.66
CA ARG A 25 2.63 -0.85 -62.58
C ARG A 25 3.52 -0.42 -61.40
N SER A 26 4.65 0.22 -61.66
CA SER A 26 5.54 0.72 -60.60
C SER A 26 4.87 1.81 -59.78
N GLN A 27 4.12 2.71 -60.42
CA GLN A 27 3.37 3.76 -59.72
C GLN A 27 2.20 3.20 -58.90
N GLN A 28 1.46 2.22 -59.44
CA GLN A 28 0.42 1.51 -58.68
C GLN A 28 1.01 0.79 -57.47
N ASN A 29 2.14 0.09 -57.65
CA ASN A 29 2.83 -0.60 -56.58
C ASN A 29 3.27 0.34 -55.47
N GLN A 30 3.81 1.51 -55.83
CA GLN A 30 4.19 2.54 -54.87
C GLN A 30 2.98 3.04 -54.08
N ARG A 31 1.88 3.39 -54.75
CA ARG A 31 0.63 3.83 -54.10
C ARG A 31 0.07 2.77 -53.16
N THR A 32 0.05 1.51 -53.56
CA THR A 32 -0.37 0.41 -52.69
C THR A 32 0.49 0.32 -51.44
N THR A 33 1.82 0.40 -51.58
CA THR A 33 2.73 0.38 -50.43
C THR A 33 2.51 1.57 -49.49
N GLU A 34 2.34 2.78 -50.05
CA GLU A 34 2.04 4.00 -49.27
C GLU A 34 0.72 3.87 -48.51
N ALA A 35 -0.34 3.37 -49.17
CA ALA A 35 -1.64 3.14 -48.55
C ALA A 35 -1.58 2.11 -47.41
N LEU A 36 -0.90 0.99 -47.63
CA LEU A 36 -0.71 -0.06 -46.63
C LEU A 36 0.06 0.47 -45.40
N LEU A 37 1.14 1.23 -45.61
CA LEU A 37 1.92 1.82 -44.53
C LEU A 37 1.15 2.91 -43.76
N ALA A 38 0.39 3.75 -44.46
CA ALA A 38 -0.46 4.76 -43.84
C ALA A 38 -1.55 4.11 -42.97
N ALA A 39 -2.21 3.06 -43.47
CA ALA A 39 -3.18 2.27 -42.70
C ALA A 39 -2.55 1.63 -41.47
N LYS A 40 -1.37 1.04 -41.62
CA LYS A 40 -0.63 0.44 -40.51
C LYS A 40 -0.35 1.44 -39.39
N GLN A 41 0.16 2.62 -39.73
CA GLN A 41 0.45 3.66 -38.73
C GLN A 41 -0.82 4.22 -38.09
N ALA A 42 -1.89 4.42 -38.85
CA ALA A 42 -3.16 4.88 -38.33
C ALA A 42 -3.77 3.89 -37.32
N LEU A 43 -3.72 2.59 -37.61
CA LEU A 43 -4.21 1.54 -36.69
C LEU A 43 -3.42 1.52 -35.38
N ILE A 44 -2.08 1.58 -35.44
CA ILE A 44 -1.24 1.63 -34.23
C ILE A 44 -1.56 2.88 -33.40
N GLY A 45 -1.65 4.05 -34.06
CA GLY A 45 -1.96 5.31 -33.40
C GLY A 45 -3.36 5.33 -32.77
N TRP A 46 -4.35 4.79 -33.48
CA TRP A 46 -5.72 4.63 -32.99
C TRP A 46 -5.78 3.71 -31.77
N ALA A 47 -5.10 2.57 -31.83
CA ALA A 47 -5.08 1.59 -30.75
C ALA A 47 -4.40 2.13 -29.48
N ALA A 48 -3.19 2.67 -29.61
CA ALA A 48 -2.47 3.26 -28.47
C ALA A 48 -3.14 4.55 -27.93
N GLY A 49 -3.93 5.22 -28.78
CA GLY A 49 -4.68 6.43 -28.45
C GLY A 49 -6.03 6.17 -27.76
N HIS A 50 -6.50 4.92 -27.73
CA HIS A 50 -7.82 4.57 -27.22
C HIS A 50 -8.03 5.07 -25.77
N PRO A 51 -9.12 5.79 -25.47
CA PRO A 51 -9.29 6.46 -24.17
C PRO A 51 -9.43 5.48 -23.00
N ASP A 52 -10.16 4.38 -23.20
CA ASP A 52 -10.54 3.46 -22.12
C ASP A 52 -9.83 2.10 -22.20
N ALA A 53 -9.12 1.82 -23.30
CA ALA A 53 -8.50 0.52 -23.56
C ALA A 53 -7.34 0.61 -24.56
N PRO A 54 -6.22 1.27 -24.19
CA PRO A 54 -5.05 1.34 -25.06
C PRO A 54 -4.60 -0.05 -25.56
N GLY A 55 -4.44 -0.16 -26.87
CA GLY A 55 -4.10 -1.39 -27.59
C GLY A 55 -5.30 -2.12 -28.20
N LEU A 56 -6.53 -1.70 -27.89
CA LEU A 56 -7.72 -2.22 -28.56
C LEU A 56 -7.66 -1.89 -30.05
N LEU A 57 -8.18 -2.77 -30.89
CA LEU A 57 -8.32 -2.59 -32.32
C LEU A 57 -9.79 -2.52 -32.75
N PRO A 58 -10.10 -1.84 -33.87
CA PRO A 58 -11.45 -1.78 -34.40
C PRO A 58 -11.94 -3.15 -34.88
N TRP A 59 -13.25 -3.37 -34.82
CA TRP A 59 -13.86 -4.45 -35.60
C TRP A 59 -13.78 -4.08 -37.08
N ALA A 60 -13.69 -5.07 -37.96
CA ALA A 60 -13.71 -4.81 -39.40
C ALA A 60 -15.06 -4.21 -39.85
N ASP A 61 -15.05 -3.49 -40.97
CA ASP A 61 -16.23 -3.05 -41.73
C ASP A 61 -16.68 -4.23 -42.61
N ARG A 62 -17.84 -4.83 -42.36
CA ARG A 62 -18.24 -6.13 -42.92
C ARG A 62 -19.43 -5.94 -43.83
N ASN A 63 -19.70 -6.92 -44.69
CA ASN A 63 -20.89 -6.89 -45.54
C ASN A 63 -22.17 -7.37 -44.81
N GLY A 64 -22.12 -7.50 -43.48
CA GLY A 64 -23.17 -8.13 -42.68
C GLY A 64 -24.41 -7.25 -42.50
N ASP A 65 -24.26 -5.95 -42.66
CA ASP A 65 -25.34 -4.95 -42.67
C ASP A 65 -25.80 -4.60 -44.12
N GLY A 66 -25.17 -5.21 -45.13
CA GLY A 66 -25.46 -5.03 -46.55
C GLY A 66 -24.62 -3.97 -47.26
N ASN A 67 -23.61 -3.36 -46.63
CA ASN A 67 -22.75 -2.37 -47.28
C ASN A 67 -21.27 -2.43 -46.80
N TYR A 68 -20.46 -1.45 -47.21
CA TYR A 68 -19.12 -1.16 -46.67
C TYR A 68 -19.01 0.36 -46.49
N ASP A 69 -19.69 0.90 -45.49
CA ASP A 69 -19.85 2.34 -45.27
C ASP A 69 -18.62 3.01 -44.64
N GLY A 70 -17.68 2.19 -44.15
CA GLY A 70 -16.48 2.62 -43.45
C GLY A 70 -16.59 2.62 -41.94
N ASP A 71 -17.75 2.26 -41.39
CA ASP A 71 -17.99 2.10 -39.97
C ASP A 71 -17.58 0.68 -39.50
N SER A 72 -17.39 0.54 -38.18
CA SER A 72 -16.90 -0.71 -37.59
C SER A 72 -18.09 -1.59 -37.20
N ASP A 73 -18.23 -2.76 -37.84
CA ASP A 73 -19.39 -3.65 -37.66
C ASP A 73 -19.21 -4.56 -36.45
N CYS A 74 -19.23 -3.97 -35.26
CA CYS A 74 -19.13 -4.76 -34.04
C CYS A 74 -20.27 -5.79 -33.92
N ALA A 75 -19.97 -6.94 -33.34
CA ALA A 75 -20.98 -7.93 -32.97
C ALA A 75 -21.39 -7.73 -31.50
N SER A 76 -22.70 -7.67 -31.24
CA SER A 76 -23.26 -7.77 -29.89
C SER A 76 -24.04 -9.08 -29.81
N LEU A 77 -23.48 -10.06 -29.11
CA LEU A 77 -24.06 -11.40 -29.00
C LEU A 77 -24.54 -11.69 -27.57
N PRO A 78 -25.57 -12.53 -27.41
CA PRO A 78 -25.95 -13.09 -26.12
C PRO A 78 -24.76 -13.77 -25.41
N ALA A 79 -24.80 -13.86 -24.08
CA ALA A 79 -23.74 -14.48 -23.28
C ALA A 79 -23.40 -15.93 -23.71
N SER A 80 -24.38 -16.67 -24.23
CA SER A 80 -24.27 -18.07 -24.65
C SER A 80 -23.90 -18.25 -26.13
N ALA A 81 -23.74 -17.16 -26.89
CA ALA A 81 -23.46 -17.27 -28.31
C ALA A 81 -22.01 -17.67 -28.58
N ASN A 82 -21.84 -18.57 -29.54
CA ASN A 82 -20.54 -18.92 -30.09
C ASN A 82 -19.99 -17.74 -30.90
N PHE A 83 -18.67 -17.56 -30.86
CA PHE A 83 -18.01 -16.60 -31.72
C PHE A 83 -18.15 -17.00 -33.18
N ASN A 84 -18.33 -16.02 -34.07
CA ASN A 84 -18.19 -16.25 -35.49
C ASN A 84 -16.87 -15.62 -35.96
N PRO A 85 -15.86 -16.42 -36.36
CA PRO A 85 -14.58 -15.92 -36.89
C PRO A 85 -14.72 -14.96 -38.07
N ALA A 86 -15.81 -15.06 -38.85
CA ALA A 86 -16.12 -14.12 -39.94
C ALA A 86 -16.30 -12.65 -39.48
N PHE A 87 -16.36 -12.40 -38.17
CA PHE A 87 -16.36 -11.05 -37.63
C PHE A 87 -14.98 -10.38 -37.63
N LEU A 88 -13.91 -11.15 -37.82
CA LEU A 88 -12.53 -10.70 -37.74
C LEU A 88 -11.93 -10.24 -39.07
N LEU A 89 -12.63 -10.43 -40.19
CA LEU A 89 -12.20 -10.03 -41.54
C LEU A 89 -13.25 -9.14 -42.22
N GLY A 90 -12.80 -8.03 -42.81
CA GLY A 90 -13.64 -7.09 -43.54
C GLY A 90 -12.82 -5.97 -44.19
N ARG A 91 -13.45 -4.89 -44.63
CA ARG A 91 -12.77 -3.67 -45.05
C ARG A 91 -12.17 -2.94 -43.84
N LEU A 92 -11.15 -2.15 -44.10
CA LEU A 92 -10.55 -1.29 -43.09
C LEU A 92 -11.55 -0.17 -42.71
N PRO A 93 -12.05 -0.13 -41.46
CA PRO A 93 -12.95 0.94 -41.03
C PRO A 93 -12.17 2.25 -40.96
N TRP A 94 -12.74 3.33 -41.49
CA TRP A 94 -12.08 4.64 -41.54
C TRP A 94 -12.89 5.75 -40.85
N ARG A 95 -14.21 5.53 -40.69
CA ARG A 95 -15.12 6.42 -39.98
C ARG A 95 -15.12 6.15 -38.48
N GLY A 96 -15.61 7.13 -37.72
CA GLY A 96 -15.72 7.03 -36.27
C GLY A 96 -16.85 6.10 -35.88
N ARG A 97 -16.68 5.36 -34.78
CA ARG A 97 -17.66 4.37 -34.35
C ARG A 97 -18.98 5.04 -33.92
N THR A 98 -20.12 4.47 -34.31
CA THR A 98 -21.45 4.78 -33.74
C THR A 98 -21.94 3.66 -32.83
N ASN A 99 -22.82 4.00 -31.89
CA ASN A 99 -23.58 3.08 -31.03
C ASN A 99 -24.22 1.97 -31.91
N PRO A 100 -24.13 0.66 -31.61
CA PRO A 100 -24.02 0.01 -30.30
C PRO A 100 -22.61 -0.35 -29.80
N CYS A 101 -21.55 0.01 -30.54
CA CYS A 101 -20.24 -0.58 -30.32
C CYS A 101 -19.55 -0.12 -29.04
N GLU A 102 -19.38 1.19 -28.82
CA GLU A 102 -18.77 1.83 -27.64
C GLU A 102 -19.20 3.32 -27.59
N LYS A 103 -18.81 4.07 -26.55
CA LYS A 103 -18.83 5.54 -26.59
C LYS A 103 -18.03 6.03 -27.81
N THR A 104 -18.40 7.19 -28.36
CA THR A 104 -17.84 7.73 -29.61
C THR A 104 -16.31 7.86 -29.52
N HIS A 105 -15.57 6.94 -30.13
CA HIS A 105 -14.13 7.05 -30.38
C HIS A 105 -13.94 7.48 -31.84
N GLY A 106 -12.98 8.38 -32.09
CA GLY A 106 -12.71 8.89 -33.44
C GLY A 106 -12.37 7.76 -34.42
N GLY A 107 -12.67 7.93 -35.71
CA GLY A 107 -12.28 6.96 -36.73
C GLY A 107 -10.78 6.93 -36.96
N LEU A 108 -10.29 6.03 -37.81
CA LEU A 108 -8.88 6.07 -38.25
C LEU A 108 -8.54 7.39 -38.96
N GLY A 109 -9.55 8.08 -39.51
CA GLY A 109 -9.38 9.38 -40.16
C GLY A 109 -8.71 9.30 -41.53
N ILE A 110 -8.62 8.09 -42.11
CA ILE A 110 -7.95 7.81 -43.37
C ILE A 110 -8.77 6.83 -44.25
N ASP A 111 -9.32 7.29 -45.37
CA ASP A 111 -9.93 6.41 -46.41
C ASP A 111 -8.89 6.15 -47.51
N VAL A 112 -7.88 5.34 -47.18
CA VAL A 112 -6.78 5.01 -48.11
C VAL A 112 -7.20 3.91 -49.09
N ARG A 113 -6.70 4.03 -50.33
CA ARG A 113 -6.95 3.10 -51.42
C ARG A 113 -5.65 2.61 -52.02
N ASP A 114 -5.66 1.38 -52.52
CA ASP A 114 -4.51 0.80 -53.19
C ASP A 114 -4.26 1.42 -54.59
N GLY A 115 -3.22 0.97 -55.28
CA GLY A 115 -2.89 1.42 -56.63
C GLY A 115 -3.93 1.09 -57.70
N ALA A 116 -4.89 0.19 -57.43
CA ALA A 116 -6.02 -0.12 -58.29
C ALA A 116 -7.27 0.72 -57.96
N GLY A 117 -7.23 1.54 -56.90
CA GLY A 117 -8.34 2.38 -56.45
C GLY A 117 -9.30 1.68 -55.47
N GLU A 118 -8.93 0.49 -54.98
CA GLU A 118 -9.73 -0.30 -54.04
C GLU A 118 -9.43 0.06 -52.60
N ARG A 119 -10.46 -0.01 -51.74
CA ARG A 119 -10.25 0.10 -50.29
C ARG A 119 -9.45 -1.08 -49.75
N LEU A 120 -8.73 -0.85 -48.66
CA LEU A 120 -7.98 -1.91 -48.00
C LEU A 120 -8.91 -2.86 -47.24
N TRP A 121 -8.49 -4.12 -47.16
CA TRP A 121 -9.05 -5.16 -46.30
C TRP A 121 -8.24 -5.24 -45.01
N TYR A 122 -8.88 -5.78 -43.98
CA TYR A 122 -8.41 -5.75 -42.61
C TYR A 122 -8.84 -7.02 -41.89
N ALA A 123 -7.87 -7.73 -41.33
CA ALA A 123 -8.06 -8.84 -40.42
C ALA A 123 -7.52 -8.48 -39.03
N VAL A 124 -8.22 -8.86 -37.97
CA VAL A 124 -7.86 -8.52 -36.58
C VAL A 124 -7.86 -9.73 -35.66
N SER A 125 -6.91 -9.79 -34.74
CA SER A 125 -6.89 -10.84 -33.72
C SER A 125 -8.06 -10.70 -32.74
N ARG A 126 -8.72 -11.84 -32.45
CA ARG A 126 -9.75 -11.96 -31.40
C ARG A 126 -9.31 -11.45 -30.03
N ASN A 127 -8.00 -11.46 -29.76
CA ASN A 127 -7.43 -10.99 -28.50
C ASN A 127 -7.56 -9.46 -28.30
N LEU A 128 -7.76 -8.69 -29.38
CA LEU A 128 -7.65 -7.22 -29.38
C LEU A 128 -8.93 -6.49 -29.78
N VAL A 129 -10.02 -7.20 -30.02
CA VAL A 129 -11.35 -6.60 -30.25
C VAL A 129 -12.15 -6.57 -28.95
N ARG A 130 -13.12 -5.65 -28.87
CA ARG A 130 -14.04 -5.58 -27.72
C ARG A 130 -14.75 -6.93 -27.57
N ARG A 131 -14.89 -7.46 -26.36
CA ARG A 131 -15.60 -8.74 -26.17
C ARG A 131 -17.09 -8.56 -26.54
N TYR A 132 -17.58 -9.46 -27.37
CA TYR A 132 -18.89 -9.43 -28.01
C TYR A 132 -20.01 -10.07 -27.16
N GLN A 133 -19.68 -10.87 -26.14
CA GLN A 133 -20.65 -11.56 -25.28
C GLN A 133 -21.15 -10.63 -24.17
N SER A 134 -22.46 -10.43 -24.06
CA SER A 134 -23.07 -9.56 -23.02
C SER A 134 -22.86 -10.11 -21.59
N PRO A 135 -22.29 -9.37 -20.62
CA PRO A 135 -21.82 -7.99 -20.72
C PRO A 135 -20.56 -7.83 -21.58
N ALA A 136 -20.64 -6.97 -22.60
CA ALA A 136 -19.53 -6.66 -23.49
C ALA A 136 -18.48 -5.83 -22.76
N ARG A 137 -17.22 -6.28 -22.77
CA ARG A 137 -16.11 -5.72 -21.99
C ARG A 137 -14.84 -5.53 -22.81
N TYR A 138 -13.95 -4.67 -22.34
CA TYR A 138 -12.61 -4.56 -22.90
C TYR A 138 -11.77 -5.80 -22.56
N PRO A 139 -10.94 -6.31 -23.49
CA PRO A 139 -9.90 -7.28 -23.15
C PRO A 139 -8.84 -6.62 -22.25
N ILE A 140 -8.23 -7.41 -21.36
CA ILE A 140 -7.07 -6.96 -20.58
C ILE A 140 -5.87 -6.89 -21.52
N ILE A 141 -5.35 -5.68 -21.73
CA ILE A 141 -4.21 -5.45 -22.64
C ILE A 141 -3.02 -4.92 -21.85
N ASN A 142 -2.02 -5.78 -21.68
CA ASN A 142 -0.77 -5.52 -20.97
C ASN A 142 0.36 -6.38 -21.56
N PRO A 143 1.62 -6.22 -21.12
CA PRO A 143 2.76 -6.95 -21.69
C PRO A 143 2.67 -8.49 -21.61
N ALA A 144 1.92 -9.05 -20.65
CA ALA A 144 1.74 -10.50 -20.55
C ALA A 144 0.86 -11.08 -21.66
N LEU A 145 -0.08 -10.29 -22.21
CA LEU A 145 -0.99 -10.73 -23.29
C LEU A 145 -0.23 -11.31 -24.48
N ALA A 146 0.93 -10.73 -24.81
CA ALA A 146 1.73 -11.14 -25.95
C ALA A 146 2.19 -12.61 -25.84
N ASN A 147 2.43 -13.12 -24.63
CA ASN A 147 2.94 -14.48 -24.40
C ASN A 147 1.88 -15.44 -23.86
N HIS A 148 0.81 -14.91 -23.24
CA HIS A 148 -0.26 -15.69 -22.62
C HIS A 148 -1.63 -15.28 -23.19
N ALA A 149 -1.73 -15.23 -24.51
CA ALA A 149 -2.97 -14.87 -25.18
C ALA A 149 -4.04 -15.97 -24.99
N PRO A 150 -5.31 -15.60 -24.71
CA PRO A 150 -6.39 -16.58 -24.58
C PRO A 150 -6.76 -17.26 -25.90
N PHE A 151 -6.43 -16.64 -27.03
CA PHE A 151 -6.63 -17.19 -28.38
C PHE A 151 -5.31 -17.13 -29.18
N PRO A 152 -5.10 -18.03 -30.15
CA PRO A 152 -3.96 -17.95 -31.06
C PRO A 152 -3.85 -16.58 -31.75
N TRP A 153 -2.62 -16.10 -31.93
CA TRP A 153 -2.32 -14.92 -32.75
C TRP A 153 -2.41 -15.25 -34.23
N LEU A 154 -2.69 -14.27 -35.09
CA LEU A 154 -2.70 -14.50 -36.54
C LEU A 154 -1.29 -14.92 -37.02
N VAL A 155 -1.24 -15.69 -38.10
CA VAL A 155 0.00 -16.18 -38.72
C VAL A 155 0.15 -15.59 -40.11
N VAL A 156 1.34 -15.10 -40.42
CA VAL A 156 1.71 -14.67 -41.77
C VAL A 156 2.86 -15.54 -42.26
N ARG A 157 2.70 -16.09 -43.46
CA ARG A 157 3.72 -16.83 -44.20
C ARG A 157 4.08 -16.10 -45.47
N ASP A 158 5.24 -16.42 -46.05
CA ASP A 158 5.54 -16.02 -47.42
C ASP A 158 5.01 -17.05 -48.44
N VAL A 159 5.20 -16.72 -49.71
CA VAL A 159 4.81 -17.55 -50.87
C VAL A 159 5.50 -18.92 -50.91
N ASP A 160 6.61 -19.10 -50.20
CA ASP A 160 7.30 -20.39 -50.10
C ASP A 160 6.80 -21.21 -48.89
N ASN A 161 5.72 -20.76 -48.24
CA ASN A 161 5.17 -21.31 -46.99
C ASN A 161 6.07 -21.12 -45.75
N THR A 162 7.06 -20.23 -45.82
CA THR A 162 7.95 -19.96 -44.68
C THR A 162 7.27 -19.03 -43.68
N LEU A 163 7.36 -19.35 -42.40
CA LEU A 163 6.81 -18.51 -41.33
C LEU A 163 7.48 -17.14 -41.32
N ARG A 164 6.68 -16.07 -41.45
CA ARG A 164 7.14 -14.68 -41.30
C ARG A 164 6.89 -14.17 -39.89
N SER A 165 5.72 -14.47 -39.33
CA SER A 165 5.36 -14.21 -37.94
C SER A 165 4.13 -15.02 -37.55
N ASP A 166 4.10 -15.53 -36.33
CA ASP A 166 2.97 -16.19 -35.65
C ASP A 166 2.45 -15.35 -34.47
N ARG A 167 2.78 -14.05 -34.48
CA ARG A 167 2.49 -13.09 -33.41
C ARG A 167 1.80 -11.86 -33.99
N VAL A 168 0.90 -12.06 -34.94
CA VAL A 168 0.27 -10.98 -35.69
C VAL A 168 -1.02 -10.53 -35.01
N ALA A 169 -1.09 -9.24 -34.68
CA ALA A 169 -2.22 -8.57 -34.08
C ALA A 169 -3.28 -8.18 -35.12
N ALA A 170 -2.82 -7.76 -36.31
CA ALA A 170 -3.68 -7.42 -37.43
C ALA A 170 -2.95 -7.55 -38.78
N VAL A 171 -3.70 -7.86 -39.83
CA VAL A 171 -3.25 -7.91 -41.22
C VAL A 171 -4.04 -6.88 -42.03
N ILE A 172 -3.35 -6.14 -42.89
CA ILE A 172 -3.95 -5.13 -43.78
C ILE A 172 -3.62 -5.56 -45.19
N LEU A 173 -4.65 -5.76 -46.02
CA LEU A 173 -4.52 -6.31 -47.36
C LEU A 173 -4.98 -5.31 -48.42
N ALA A 174 -4.27 -5.29 -49.54
CA ALA A 174 -4.62 -4.58 -50.75
C ALA A 174 -4.98 -5.62 -51.83
N PRO A 175 -6.24 -5.66 -52.30
CA PRO A 175 -6.72 -6.68 -53.23
C PRO A 175 -6.20 -6.47 -54.65
N GLY A 176 -5.66 -5.29 -55.00
CA GLY A 176 -5.15 -5.02 -56.33
C GLY A 176 -6.21 -5.05 -57.43
N THR A 177 -5.76 -5.24 -58.66
CA THR A 177 -6.62 -5.23 -59.86
C THR A 177 -7.52 -6.45 -59.92
N ILE A 178 -8.74 -6.26 -60.43
CA ILE A 178 -9.74 -7.33 -60.62
C ILE A 178 -9.15 -8.51 -61.40
N ARG A 179 -9.41 -9.73 -60.92
CA ARG A 179 -9.04 -10.99 -61.58
C ARG A 179 -10.22 -11.71 -62.21
N GLU A 180 -9.90 -12.66 -63.09
CA GLU A 180 -10.90 -13.55 -63.69
C GLU A 180 -11.64 -14.32 -62.58
N GLY A 181 -12.97 -14.27 -62.59
CA GLY A 181 -13.83 -14.86 -61.57
C GLY A 181 -14.21 -13.94 -60.40
N GLN A 182 -13.58 -12.77 -60.27
CA GLN A 182 -13.97 -11.77 -59.27
C GLN A 182 -15.07 -10.84 -59.83
N ASN A 183 -16.17 -10.71 -59.09
CA ASN A 183 -17.25 -9.77 -59.37
C ASN A 183 -17.44 -8.79 -58.20
N ARG A 184 -16.91 -7.58 -58.38
CA ARG A 184 -16.93 -6.49 -57.39
C ARG A 184 -18.09 -5.50 -57.57
N SER A 185 -19.09 -5.84 -58.40
CA SER A 185 -20.15 -4.90 -58.80
C SER A 185 -21.36 -4.85 -57.85
N SER A 186 -21.50 -5.80 -56.92
CA SER A 186 -22.57 -5.74 -55.92
C SER A 186 -22.29 -4.66 -54.85
N ALA A 187 -23.30 -4.28 -54.08
CA ALA A 187 -23.16 -3.25 -53.04
C ALA A 187 -22.18 -3.64 -51.92
N ALA A 188 -22.10 -4.94 -51.60
CA ALA A 188 -21.18 -5.48 -50.58
C ALA A 188 -20.67 -6.89 -50.95
N PRO A 189 -19.82 -7.02 -51.99
CA PRO A 189 -19.30 -8.32 -52.41
C PRO A 189 -18.41 -8.90 -51.29
N SER A 190 -18.47 -10.22 -51.07
CA SER A 190 -17.68 -10.88 -50.01
C SER A 190 -16.17 -10.81 -50.26
N ALA A 191 -15.37 -11.13 -49.23
CA ALA A 191 -13.91 -11.14 -49.32
C ALA A 191 -13.36 -11.94 -50.51
N HIS A 192 -13.97 -13.09 -50.83
CA HIS A 192 -13.58 -13.94 -51.96
C HIS A 192 -13.75 -13.28 -53.34
N GLN A 193 -14.48 -12.15 -53.43
CA GLN A 193 -14.60 -11.37 -54.66
C GLN A 193 -13.46 -10.32 -54.81
N TYR A 194 -12.56 -10.24 -53.83
CA TYR A 194 -11.47 -9.27 -53.79
C TYR A 194 -10.11 -9.89 -53.52
N LEU A 195 -10.03 -10.82 -52.57
CA LEU A 195 -8.81 -11.46 -52.10
C LEU A 195 -8.67 -12.86 -52.71
N GLU A 196 -7.45 -13.38 -52.79
CA GLU A 196 -7.11 -14.58 -53.53
C GLU A 196 -6.54 -15.71 -52.66
N ARG A 197 -6.76 -16.93 -53.13
CA ARG A 197 -6.08 -18.12 -52.62
C ARG A 197 -4.73 -18.31 -53.30
N HIS A 198 -3.67 -18.38 -52.51
CA HIS A 198 -2.34 -18.69 -53.02
C HIS A 198 -2.22 -20.20 -53.28
N GLY A 199 -2.29 -20.60 -54.55
CA GLY A 199 -2.31 -22.00 -54.97
C GLY A 199 -1.20 -22.88 -54.35
N PRO A 200 0.08 -22.49 -54.39
CA PRO A 200 1.18 -23.30 -53.85
C PRO A 200 1.13 -23.55 -52.34
N THR A 201 0.70 -22.57 -51.54
CA THR A 201 0.60 -22.72 -50.07
C THR A 201 -0.77 -23.25 -49.65
N GLY A 202 -1.78 -23.10 -50.49
CA GLY A 202 -3.16 -23.47 -50.21
C GLY A 202 -3.90 -22.50 -49.28
N ILE A 203 -3.24 -21.44 -48.80
CA ILE A 203 -3.79 -20.43 -47.89
C ILE A 203 -4.64 -19.42 -48.68
N ASP A 204 -5.81 -19.12 -48.17
CA ASP A 204 -6.77 -18.18 -48.76
C ASP A 204 -6.85 -16.90 -47.94
N ASN A 205 -6.41 -15.78 -48.51
CA ASN A 205 -6.46 -14.49 -47.82
C ASN A 205 -7.90 -13.97 -47.65
N ALA A 206 -8.86 -14.53 -48.38
CA ALA A 206 -10.29 -14.23 -48.23
C ALA A 206 -10.98 -15.05 -47.15
N ASP A 207 -10.31 -16.10 -46.64
CA ASP A 207 -10.90 -17.00 -45.65
C ASP A 207 -10.85 -16.38 -44.26
N ALA A 208 -11.96 -16.53 -43.55
CA ALA A 208 -12.08 -16.28 -42.12
C ALA A 208 -12.63 -17.59 -41.56
N ASP A 209 -11.76 -18.60 -41.62
CA ASP A 209 -11.83 -20.08 -41.49
C ASP A 209 -13.16 -20.86 -41.59
N GLY A 210 -14.32 -20.24 -41.70
CA GLY A 210 -15.64 -20.85 -41.85
C GLY A 210 -15.99 -21.88 -40.77
N CYS A 211 -15.19 -22.03 -39.71
CA CYS A 211 -15.28 -23.14 -38.77
C CYS A 211 -15.76 -22.61 -37.41
N PRO A 212 -17.03 -22.83 -37.03
CA PRO A 212 -17.47 -22.60 -35.65
C PRO A 212 -16.61 -23.47 -34.72
N ASP A 213 -16.09 -22.88 -33.64
CA ASP A 213 -15.20 -23.42 -32.60
C ASP A 213 -15.59 -24.81 -31.99
N SER A 214 -16.61 -25.50 -32.50
CA SER A 214 -17.18 -26.76 -32.01
C SER A 214 -17.31 -27.91 -33.03
N HIS A 215 -16.69 -27.87 -34.23
CA HIS A 215 -16.70 -29.01 -35.17
C HIS A 215 -15.52 -30.00 -34.99
N PRO A 216 -15.77 -31.31 -34.76
CA PRO A 216 -14.72 -32.33 -34.72
C PRO A 216 -14.14 -32.55 -36.14
N GLY A 217 -12.92 -32.05 -36.36
CA GLY A 217 -12.28 -31.92 -37.68
C GLY A 217 -11.55 -30.57 -37.83
N CYS A 218 -12.05 -29.55 -37.12
CA CYS A 218 -11.40 -28.27 -36.82
C CYS A 218 -10.91 -28.24 -35.36
N GLY A 219 -10.49 -29.39 -34.82
CA GLY A 219 -10.05 -29.51 -33.43
C GLY A 219 -8.71 -28.82 -33.16
N GLY A 220 -8.76 -27.65 -32.52
CA GLY A 220 -7.79 -27.21 -31.51
C GLY A 220 -6.52 -26.50 -32.00
N GLY A 221 -6.37 -25.23 -31.65
CA GLY A 221 -5.06 -24.59 -31.50
C GLY A 221 -4.36 -24.06 -32.75
N LYS A 222 -5.04 -23.91 -33.89
CA LYS A 222 -4.46 -23.27 -35.09
C LYS A 222 -5.00 -21.86 -35.28
N ALA A 223 -4.12 -20.98 -35.70
CA ALA A 223 -4.39 -19.58 -35.99
C ALA A 223 -4.84 -19.37 -37.44
N GLU A 224 -5.56 -18.27 -37.68
CA GLU A 224 -5.81 -17.76 -39.04
C GLU A 224 -4.49 -17.45 -39.75
N GLU A 225 -4.33 -17.94 -40.99
CA GLU A 225 -3.10 -17.82 -41.77
C GLU A 225 -3.28 -16.90 -42.99
N PHE A 226 -2.27 -16.07 -43.27
CA PHE A 226 -2.23 -15.16 -44.43
C PHE A 226 -0.92 -15.30 -45.21
N VAL A 227 -0.96 -15.03 -46.52
CA VAL A 227 0.23 -15.11 -47.40
C VAL A 227 0.68 -13.74 -47.85
N GLN A 228 1.94 -13.42 -47.56
CA GLN A 228 2.63 -12.22 -48.04
C GLN A 228 3.43 -12.53 -49.31
N PRO A 229 3.23 -11.78 -50.42
CA PRO A 229 4.06 -11.94 -51.62
C PRO A 229 5.50 -11.47 -51.40
N LYS A 230 6.45 -12.07 -52.12
CA LYS A 230 7.84 -11.55 -52.20
C LYS A 230 7.84 -10.17 -52.83
N SER A 231 8.61 -9.24 -52.27
CA SER A 231 8.49 -7.80 -52.44
C SER A 231 8.66 -7.25 -53.88
N ASN A 232 9.03 -8.05 -54.88
CA ASN A 232 9.22 -7.61 -56.26
C ASN A 232 8.87 -8.64 -57.35
N GLU A 233 8.39 -9.82 -56.98
CA GLU A 233 7.96 -10.80 -57.99
C GLU A 233 6.48 -10.61 -58.24
N ALA A 234 6.14 -10.08 -59.42
CA ALA A 234 4.93 -10.53 -60.07
C ALA A 234 5.09 -12.05 -60.20
N LEU A 235 4.52 -12.81 -59.25
CA LEU A 235 4.49 -14.27 -59.32
C LEU A 235 4.08 -14.60 -60.76
N GLY A 236 5.00 -15.19 -61.51
CA GLY A 236 4.94 -15.35 -62.96
C GLY A 236 3.91 -16.39 -63.39
N GLY A 237 2.69 -16.28 -62.87
CA GLY A 237 1.60 -17.25 -62.98
C GLY A 237 0.30 -16.70 -62.40
N GLY A 238 -0.16 -15.56 -62.89
CA GLY A 238 -1.59 -15.23 -63.11
C GLY A 238 -2.60 -15.13 -61.95
N ALA A 239 -2.43 -15.78 -60.80
CA ALA A 239 -3.55 -16.10 -59.90
C ALA A 239 -3.54 -15.42 -58.51
N PHE A 240 -2.48 -14.70 -58.14
CA PHE A 240 -2.36 -14.05 -56.82
C PHE A 240 -1.73 -12.65 -56.96
N ASN A 241 -2.41 -11.60 -56.48
CA ASN A 241 -1.97 -10.20 -56.51
C ASN A 241 -2.21 -9.45 -55.21
N ASP A 242 -2.86 -10.08 -54.24
CA ASP A 242 -2.94 -9.57 -52.88
C ASP A 242 -1.57 -9.14 -52.36
N ARG A 243 -1.55 -7.96 -51.75
CA ARG A 243 -0.39 -7.46 -51.01
C ARG A 243 -0.83 -7.18 -49.59
N LEU A 244 0.06 -7.48 -48.64
CA LEU A 244 -0.26 -7.21 -47.25
C LEU A 244 0.92 -6.60 -46.49
N VAL A 245 0.57 -5.85 -45.46
CA VAL A 245 1.42 -5.54 -44.32
C VAL A 245 0.71 -6.01 -43.05
N PHE A 246 1.46 -6.24 -42.00
CA PHE A 246 0.90 -6.69 -40.73
C PHE A 246 1.50 -5.93 -39.57
N ILE A 247 0.76 -5.91 -38.46
CA ILE A 247 1.16 -5.37 -37.15
C ILE A 247 1.38 -6.58 -36.25
N THR A 248 2.57 -6.74 -35.69
CA THR A 248 2.78 -7.75 -34.66
C THR A 248 2.24 -7.27 -33.32
N ILE A 249 1.87 -8.18 -32.42
CA ILE A 249 1.50 -7.80 -31.05
C ILE A 249 2.66 -7.07 -30.37
N ASP A 250 3.90 -7.41 -30.69
CA ASP A 250 5.08 -6.78 -30.09
C ASP A 250 5.23 -5.31 -30.54
N GLU A 251 4.99 -5.02 -31.83
CA GLU A 251 4.98 -3.66 -32.36
C GLU A 251 3.86 -2.81 -31.76
N LEU A 252 2.67 -3.41 -31.57
CA LEU A 252 1.55 -2.74 -30.93
C LEU A 252 1.84 -2.47 -29.45
N MET A 253 2.31 -3.47 -28.71
CA MET A 253 2.60 -3.35 -27.28
C MET A 253 3.70 -2.33 -27.01
N ASP A 254 4.71 -2.19 -27.88
CA ASP A 254 5.71 -1.12 -27.77
C ASP A 254 5.06 0.29 -27.77
N ALA A 255 3.99 0.50 -28.54
CA ALA A 255 3.26 1.78 -28.57
C ALA A 255 2.37 1.96 -27.33
N VAL A 256 1.68 0.90 -26.90
CA VAL A 256 0.80 0.91 -25.72
C VAL A 256 1.62 1.09 -24.43
N GLU A 257 2.76 0.44 -24.31
CA GLU A 257 3.69 0.57 -23.19
C GLU A 257 4.20 2.01 -23.04
N ARG A 258 4.54 2.67 -24.15
CA ARG A 258 4.87 4.11 -24.13
C ARG A 258 3.70 4.96 -23.68
N ARG A 259 2.46 4.61 -24.03
CA ARG A 259 1.28 5.32 -23.53
C ARG A 259 1.15 5.15 -22.02
N ALA A 260 1.24 3.93 -21.51
CA ALA A 260 1.18 3.63 -20.08
C ALA A 260 2.27 4.35 -19.28
N LEU A 261 3.52 4.34 -19.77
CA LEU A 261 4.63 5.09 -19.17
C LEU A 261 4.38 6.60 -19.15
N ASN A 262 3.74 7.15 -20.19
CA ASN A 262 3.42 8.58 -20.24
C ASN A 262 2.31 9.00 -19.27
N GLU A 263 1.29 8.16 -19.08
CA GLU A 263 0.26 8.42 -18.07
C GLU A 263 0.83 8.31 -16.66
N ALA A 264 1.62 7.26 -16.40
CA ALA A 264 2.26 7.11 -15.09
C ALA A 264 3.23 8.25 -14.78
N ARG A 265 3.98 8.73 -15.80
CA ARG A 265 4.81 9.92 -15.68
C ARG A 265 3.97 11.13 -15.28
N LYS A 266 2.88 11.38 -16.01
CA LYS A 266 1.99 12.52 -15.76
C LYS A 266 1.40 12.46 -14.35
N ALA A 267 0.90 11.30 -13.92
CA ALA A 267 0.35 11.12 -12.57
C ALA A 267 1.38 11.44 -11.47
N LEU A 268 2.64 11.01 -11.65
CA LEU A 268 3.73 11.33 -10.73
C LEU A 268 4.14 12.81 -10.76
N GLU A 269 4.16 13.44 -11.94
CA GLU A 269 4.40 14.88 -12.09
C GLU A 269 3.31 15.71 -11.40
N ASP A 270 2.04 15.37 -11.62
CA ASP A 270 0.89 16.02 -11.00
C ASP A 270 0.94 15.86 -9.47
N TYR A 271 1.27 14.66 -8.97
CA TYR A 271 1.51 14.43 -7.55
C TYR A 271 2.64 15.31 -6.99
N ARG A 272 3.81 15.35 -7.65
CA ARG A 272 4.93 16.20 -7.23
C ARG A 272 4.54 17.68 -7.23
N ASN A 273 3.81 18.14 -8.25
CA ASN A 273 3.37 19.52 -8.34
C ASN A 273 2.41 19.89 -7.19
N ALA A 274 1.56 18.96 -6.77
CA ALA A 274 0.64 19.16 -5.66
C ALA A 274 1.32 19.11 -4.28
N HIS A 275 2.39 18.33 -4.12
CA HIS A 275 2.95 17.99 -2.80
C HIS A 275 4.42 18.41 -2.57
N GLY A 276 5.12 18.85 -3.61
CA GLY A 276 6.54 19.24 -3.60
C GLY A 276 7.54 18.09 -3.70
N VAL A 277 7.08 16.84 -3.56
CA VAL A 277 7.89 15.61 -3.53
C VAL A 277 7.17 14.49 -4.27
N TYR A 278 7.88 13.45 -4.68
CA TYR A 278 7.29 12.18 -5.14
C TYR A 278 6.88 11.32 -3.94
N PRO A 279 5.95 10.36 -4.09
CA PRO A 279 5.61 9.44 -3.02
C PRO A 279 6.75 8.44 -2.77
N TRP A 280 6.78 7.83 -1.58
CA TRP A 280 7.69 6.71 -1.32
C TRP A 280 7.34 5.53 -2.21
N MET A 281 8.35 4.88 -2.81
CA MET A 281 8.11 3.69 -3.62
C MET A 281 7.73 2.52 -2.73
N SER A 282 6.91 1.60 -3.24
CA SER A 282 6.58 0.36 -2.54
C SER A 282 7.67 -0.69 -2.81
N PRO A 283 8.10 -1.50 -1.84
CA PRO A 283 9.03 -2.60 -2.12
C PRO A 283 8.55 -3.50 -3.27
N VAL A 284 9.50 -4.11 -3.98
CA VAL A 284 9.15 -5.13 -4.97
C VAL A 284 8.67 -6.37 -4.23
N ALA A 285 7.35 -6.58 -4.27
CA ALA A 285 6.66 -7.77 -3.79
C ALA A 285 6.06 -8.53 -4.98
N TYR A 286 5.73 -9.80 -4.78
CA TYR A 286 5.00 -10.58 -5.76
C TYR A 286 3.65 -9.90 -5.93
N PRO A 287 3.19 -9.60 -7.16
CA PRO A 287 1.84 -9.07 -7.31
C PRO A 287 0.85 -10.08 -6.80
N ALA A 288 -0.28 -9.59 -6.29
CA ALA A 288 -1.35 -10.49 -5.92
C ALA A 288 -1.77 -11.29 -7.14
N THR A 289 -1.79 -12.63 -7.01
CA THR A 289 -2.64 -13.38 -7.92
C THR A 289 -4.05 -12.93 -7.60
N VAL A 290 -4.66 -12.30 -8.58
CA VAL A 290 -5.97 -11.70 -8.46
C VAL A 290 -6.90 -12.45 -9.38
N LEU A 291 -8.08 -12.80 -8.87
CA LEU A 291 -9.20 -13.11 -9.73
C LEU A 291 -10.08 -11.87 -9.82
N SER A 292 -10.21 -11.31 -11.02
CA SER A 292 -11.13 -10.21 -11.27
C SER A 292 -12.22 -10.62 -12.25
N GLY A 293 -13.37 -9.98 -12.13
CA GLY A 293 -14.54 -10.24 -12.96
C GLY A 293 -15.59 -9.16 -12.76
N ASN A 294 -16.76 -9.36 -13.36
CA ASN A 294 -17.94 -8.54 -13.10
C ASN A 294 -19.07 -9.47 -12.73
N VAL A 295 -19.91 -9.07 -11.78
CA VAL A 295 -21.08 -9.87 -11.45
C VAL A 295 -22.02 -10.01 -12.65
N THR A 296 -22.60 -11.20 -12.79
CA THR A 296 -23.50 -11.54 -13.89
C THR A 296 -24.95 -11.67 -13.45
N GLU A 297 -25.18 -11.71 -12.14
CA GLU A 297 -26.49 -11.89 -11.53
C GLU A 297 -26.51 -11.23 -10.14
N ASN A 298 -27.68 -10.73 -9.74
CA ASN A 298 -27.89 -10.19 -8.40
C ASN A 298 -28.00 -11.32 -7.39
N GLY A 299 -27.25 -11.22 -6.29
CA GLY A 299 -27.44 -12.06 -5.12
C GLY A 299 -28.81 -11.85 -4.45
N ILE A 300 -29.34 -12.88 -3.81
CA ILE A 300 -30.63 -12.82 -3.09
C ILE A 300 -30.47 -12.06 -1.77
N THR A 301 -29.34 -12.28 -1.10
CA THR A 301 -29.07 -11.78 0.25
C THR A 301 -28.25 -10.49 0.28
N GLY A 302 -27.83 -9.97 -0.88
CA GLY A 302 -26.89 -8.84 -1.00
C GLY A 302 -25.44 -9.17 -0.56
N ARG A 303 -25.20 -10.42 -0.14
CA ARG A 303 -23.88 -10.93 0.32
C ARG A 303 -23.32 -11.99 -0.61
N GLU A 304 -23.94 -12.16 -1.76
CA GLU A 304 -23.55 -13.16 -2.75
C GLU A 304 -22.91 -12.44 -3.93
N LEU A 305 -21.84 -13.04 -4.44
CA LEU A 305 -21.21 -12.63 -5.68
C LEU A 305 -21.42 -13.78 -6.66
N ILE A 306 -22.14 -13.50 -7.74
CA ILE A 306 -22.49 -14.48 -8.77
C ILE A 306 -21.88 -14.05 -10.11
N ASP A 307 -20.86 -14.76 -10.56
CA ASP A 307 -20.28 -14.63 -11.91
C ASP A 307 -20.32 -16.00 -12.62
N ARG A 308 -21.29 -16.18 -13.52
CA ARG A 308 -21.47 -17.40 -14.33
C ARG A 308 -20.31 -17.71 -15.28
N ARG A 309 -19.33 -16.80 -15.38
CA ARG A 309 -18.13 -16.95 -16.21
C ARG A 309 -16.87 -17.12 -15.37
N ALA A 310 -16.98 -16.98 -14.06
CA ALA A 310 -15.90 -17.30 -13.16
C ALA A 310 -15.74 -18.83 -13.06
N GLY A 311 -14.54 -19.24 -12.68
CA GLY A 311 -14.31 -20.57 -12.13
C GLY A 311 -13.69 -20.38 -10.76
N PHE A 312 -14.48 -20.02 -9.75
CA PHE A 312 -13.99 -19.70 -8.41
C PHE A 312 -13.23 -20.86 -7.77
N LEU A 313 -13.73 -22.09 -7.86
CA LEU A 313 -13.05 -23.25 -7.29
C LEU A 313 -11.80 -23.60 -8.10
N THR A 314 -11.92 -23.58 -9.44
CA THR A 314 -10.77 -23.81 -10.34
C THR A 314 -9.69 -22.74 -10.19
N ALA A 315 -10.08 -21.49 -9.88
CA ALA A 315 -9.18 -20.40 -9.56
C ALA A 315 -8.65 -20.46 -8.12
N GLY A 316 -9.01 -21.47 -7.32
CA GLY A 316 -8.53 -21.66 -5.96
C GLY A 316 -9.01 -20.59 -4.98
N ILE A 317 -10.20 -20.03 -5.22
CA ILE A 317 -10.87 -19.14 -4.27
C ILE A 317 -11.33 -19.95 -3.06
N ARG A 318 -11.11 -19.42 -1.86
CA ARG A 318 -11.38 -20.09 -0.59
C ARG A 318 -11.88 -19.10 0.48
N PRO A 319 -12.55 -19.59 1.54
CA PRO A 319 -12.92 -18.75 2.68
C PRO A 319 -11.73 -17.96 3.26
N GLY A 320 -12.01 -16.78 3.81
CA GLY A 320 -11.03 -15.85 4.38
C GLY A 320 -10.33 -14.93 3.39
N GLN A 321 -10.51 -15.15 2.08
CA GLN A 321 -9.96 -14.24 1.08
C GLN A 321 -10.78 -12.95 1.01
N LEU A 322 -10.09 -11.84 0.78
CA LEU A 322 -10.69 -10.52 0.62
C LEU A 322 -11.17 -10.35 -0.81
N VAL A 323 -12.40 -9.88 -0.96
CA VAL A 323 -12.99 -9.44 -2.22
C VAL A 323 -13.29 -7.96 -2.16
N ARG A 324 -12.95 -7.24 -3.23
CA ARG A 324 -13.25 -5.82 -3.42
C ARG A 324 -14.30 -5.67 -4.51
N ASN A 325 -15.25 -4.79 -4.29
CA ASN A 325 -16.06 -4.19 -5.34
C ASN A 325 -15.25 -3.04 -5.95
N THR A 326 -14.79 -3.22 -7.19
CA THR A 326 -14.00 -2.22 -7.88
C THR A 326 -14.84 -1.06 -8.41
N THR A 327 -16.17 -1.15 -8.33
CA THR A 327 -17.08 -0.06 -8.75
C THR A 327 -17.09 1.07 -7.75
N ASP A 328 -17.18 0.75 -6.46
CA ASP A 328 -17.38 1.74 -5.39
C ASP A 328 -16.32 1.69 -4.27
N GLY A 329 -15.39 0.73 -4.36
CA GLY A 329 -14.31 0.54 -3.40
C GLY A 329 -14.72 -0.27 -2.17
N SER A 330 -15.97 -0.70 -2.04
CA SER A 330 -16.39 -1.55 -0.93
C SER A 330 -15.65 -2.89 -0.95
N TRP A 331 -15.48 -3.52 0.20
CA TRP A 331 -14.79 -4.80 0.30
C TRP A 331 -15.39 -5.69 1.38
N GLY A 332 -15.17 -6.99 1.26
CA GLY A 332 -15.65 -7.99 2.21
C GLY A 332 -14.78 -9.23 2.23
N ILE A 333 -15.14 -10.18 3.07
CA ILE A 333 -14.42 -11.44 3.23
C ILE A 333 -15.26 -12.57 2.66
N VAL A 334 -14.67 -13.43 1.84
CA VAL A 334 -15.30 -14.66 1.37
C VAL A 334 -15.57 -15.57 2.57
N GLY A 335 -16.84 -15.79 2.88
CA GLY A 335 -17.28 -16.71 3.94
C GLY A 335 -17.39 -18.15 3.45
N ASN A 336 -17.89 -18.35 2.22
CA ASN A 336 -17.99 -19.65 1.58
C ASN A 336 -17.92 -19.52 0.04
N VAL A 337 -17.41 -20.55 -0.63
CA VAL A 337 -17.49 -20.68 -2.10
C VAL A 337 -18.46 -21.82 -2.39
N THR A 338 -19.61 -21.49 -2.97
CA THR A 338 -20.71 -22.44 -3.16
C THR A 338 -20.44 -23.35 -4.35
N ASP A 339 -19.99 -22.78 -5.47
CA ASP A 339 -19.64 -23.48 -6.70
C ASP A 339 -18.67 -22.63 -7.56
N GLU A 340 -18.43 -23.04 -8.82
CA GLU A 340 -17.54 -22.33 -9.75
C GLU A 340 -17.98 -20.90 -10.07
N THR A 341 -19.25 -20.56 -9.87
CA THR A 341 -19.87 -19.32 -10.30
C THR A 341 -20.44 -18.48 -9.17
N MET A 342 -20.46 -19.02 -7.95
CA MET A 342 -21.06 -18.35 -6.79
C MET A 342 -20.20 -18.48 -5.53
N LEU A 343 -20.03 -17.34 -4.85
CA LEU A 343 -19.51 -17.28 -3.50
C LEU A 343 -20.39 -16.40 -2.61
N ALA A 344 -20.27 -16.57 -1.30
CA ALA A 344 -20.96 -15.79 -0.28
C ALA A 344 -19.96 -15.16 0.68
N LEU A 345 -20.22 -13.90 1.07
CA LEU A 345 -19.42 -13.15 2.03
C LEU A 345 -19.72 -13.59 3.47
N THR A 346 -18.83 -13.25 4.41
CA THR A 346 -19.09 -13.36 5.86
C THR A 346 -20.30 -12.51 6.28
N THR A 347 -20.78 -12.70 7.52
CA THR A 347 -21.95 -11.98 8.08
C THR A 347 -21.82 -10.47 8.04
N GLU A 348 -20.59 -9.99 7.92
CA GLU A 348 -20.22 -8.60 7.82
C GLU A 348 -20.57 -7.95 6.48
N GLY A 349 -20.71 -8.73 5.40
CA GLY A 349 -20.99 -8.23 4.06
C GLY A 349 -19.86 -7.39 3.46
N LEU A 350 -20.21 -6.50 2.54
CA LEU A 350 -19.30 -5.46 2.02
C LEU A 350 -19.30 -4.24 2.97
N ARG A 351 -18.14 -3.58 3.07
CA ARG A 351 -17.89 -2.40 3.92
C ARG A 351 -17.02 -1.39 3.18
N GLY A 352 -17.04 -0.13 3.63
CA GLY A 352 -16.13 0.92 3.14
C GLY A 352 -16.54 1.62 1.83
N GLY A 353 -17.57 1.16 1.13
CA GLY A 353 -18.08 1.83 -0.08
C GLY A 353 -19.47 2.45 0.11
N VAL A 354 -20.00 2.95 -1.00
CA VAL A 354 -21.31 3.64 -1.05
C VAL A 354 -22.46 2.62 -1.17
N GLU A 355 -22.20 1.49 -1.83
CA GLU A 355 -23.15 0.43 -2.12
C GLU A 355 -22.60 -0.93 -1.65
N ASN A 356 -23.01 -1.34 -0.46
CA ASN A 356 -22.53 -2.58 0.18
C ASN A 356 -23.21 -3.86 -0.36
N ARG A 357 -23.38 -3.96 -1.68
CA ARG A 357 -23.85 -5.16 -2.39
C ARG A 357 -23.14 -5.27 -3.74
N PHE A 358 -23.11 -6.47 -4.30
CA PHE A 358 -22.76 -6.66 -5.70
C PHE A 358 -24.03 -6.69 -6.54
N ASP A 359 -24.16 -5.78 -7.50
CA ASP A 359 -25.31 -5.76 -8.39
C ASP A 359 -25.02 -5.62 -9.89
N ILE A 360 -26.01 -6.08 -10.67
CA ILE A 360 -26.10 -5.80 -12.10
C ILE A 360 -26.87 -4.48 -12.25
N ASN A 361 -26.18 -3.43 -12.68
CA ASN A 361 -26.86 -2.16 -12.95
C ASN A 361 -27.47 -2.16 -14.36
N ARG A 362 -28.76 -1.83 -14.41
CA ARG A 362 -29.65 -1.60 -15.58
C ARG A 362 -29.37 -2.47 -16.83
N ILE A 363 -30.39 -3.25 -17.20
CA ILE A 363 -30.49 -4.10 -18.41
C ILE A 363 -30.00 -3.44 -19.73
N SER A 364 -29.99 -2.11 -19.83
CA SER A 364 -29.56 -1.37 -21.02
C SER A 364 -28.06 -1.10 -21.15
N ASN A 365 -27.24 -1.25 -20.10
CA ASN A 365 -25.80 -1.00 -20.17
C ASN A 365 -24.98 -2.00 -19.33
N PRO A 366 -24.51 -3.09 -19.94
CA PRO A 366 -23.71 -4.11 -19.24
C PRO A 366 -22.33 -3.62 -18.74
N GLY A 367 -21.94 -2.39 -19.08
CA GLY A 367 -20.76 -1.73 -18.52
C GLY A 367 -20.96 -1.18 -17.11
N ASP A 368 -22.18 -1.24 -16.56
CA ASP A 368 -22.50 -0.74 -15.23
C ASP A 368 -22.54 -1.86 -14.16
N ASN A 369 -22.39 -3.15 -14.52
CA ASN A 369 -22.32 -4.24 -13.55
C ASN A 369 -21.14 -4.08 -12.60
N ASP A 370 -21.33 -4.48 -11.35
CA ASP A 370 -20.26 -4.38 -10.38
C ASP A 370 -19.05 -5.22 -10.76
N GLY A 371 -17.90 -4.55 -10.83
CA GLY A 371 -16.61 -5.19 -10.98
C GLY A 371 -16.12 -5.70 -9.63
N TYR A 372 -15.40 -6.81 -9.62
CA TYR A 372 -14.80 -7.34 -8.40
C TYR A 372 -13.36 -7.79 -8.58
N GLU A 373 -12.64 -7.80 -7.46
CA GLU A 373 -11.26 -8.27 -7.35
C GLU A 373 -11.09 -9.14 -6.11
N ILE A 374 -10.61 -10.37 -6.24
CA ILE A 374 -10.33 -11.27 -5.11
C ILE A 374 -8.82 -11.44 -4.93
N LEU A 375 -8.32 -11.07 -3.75
CA LEU A 375 -6.90 -11.12 -3.40
C LEU A 375 -6.48 -12.51 -2.94
N ARG A 376 -6.10 -13.39 -3.87
CA ARG A 376 -5.90 -14.83 -3.56
C ARG A 376 -4.77 -15.11 -2.57
N ASP A 377 -3.70 -14.31 -2.65
CA ASP A 377 -2.47 -14.59 -1.89
C ASP A 377 -2.19 -13.56 -0.78
N ALA A 378 -2.85 -12.40 -0.79
CA ALA A 378 -2.69 -11.34 0.22
C ALA A 378 -3.69 -11.45 1.37
N SER A 379 -4.50 -12.50 1.40
CA SER A 379 -5.49 -12.74 2.43
C SER A 379 -5.79 -14.23 2.54
N GLY A 380 -6.38 -14.63 3.66
CA GLY A 380 -6.71 -16.03 3.92
C GLY A 380 -7.18 -16.24 5.35
N LEU A 381 -7.27 -17.52 5.74
CA LEU A 381 -7.58 -17.92 7.12
C LEU A 381 -6.33 -18.42 7.83
N ALA A 382 -6.17 -18.04 9.09
CA ALA A 382 -5.23 -18.71 9.97
C ALA A 382 -5.66 -20.17 10.14
N THR A 383 -4.74 -21.12 9.96
CA THR A 383 -5.01 -22.57 10.07
C THR A 383 -4.50 -23.18 11.37
N GLY A 384 -3.66 -22.47 12.11
CA GLY A 384 -3.12 -22.93 13.40
C GLY A 384 -3.39 -21.90 14.49
N ALA A 385 -3.69 -22.39 15.70
CA ALA A 385 -3.79 -21.57 16.90
C ALA A 385 -2.37 -21.24 17.33
N SER A 386 -1.95 -20.00 17.17
CA SER A 386 -0.61 -19.59 17.59
C SER A 386 -0.74 -18.67 18.78
N ALA A 387 -0.45 -19.20 19.97
CA ALA A 387 -0.15 -18.34 21.10
C ALA A 387 1.07 -17.46 20.74
N GLY A 388 0.95 -16.14 20.85
CA GLY A 388 2.10 -15.25 20.76
C GLY A 388 2.43 -14.73 19.36
N ASN A 389 1.56 -13.85 18.84
CA ASN A 389 1.78 -13.04 17.64
C ASN A 389 2.21 -13.83 16.39
N THR A 390 1.85 -15.10 16.26
CA THR A 390 2.25 -15.90 15.10
C THR A 390 1.03 -16.13 14.22
N LEU A 391 1.18 -15.92 12.91
CA LEU A 391 0.18 -16.24 11.90
C LEU A 391 0.67 -17.44 11.10
N ARG A 392 -0.14 -18.50 11.05
CA ARG A 392 0.10 -19.67 10.21
C ARG A 392 -1.08 -19.92 9.29
N ASP A 393 -0.82 -20.06 7.99
CA ASP A 393 -1.81 -20.44 6.97
C ASP A 393 -1.23 -21.54 6.07
N SER A 394 -1.40 -22.79 6.51
CA SER A 394 -0.96 -23.99 5.80
C SER A 394 -1.78 -24.29 4.54
N ASN A 395 -2.89 -23.61 4.31
CA ASN A 395 -3.76 -23.81 3.15
C ASN A 395 -3.39 -22.89 1.98
N ARG A 396 -2.39 -22.02 2.15
CA ARG A 396 -1.91 -21.15 1.09
C ARG A 396 -1.15 -21.93 0.01
N SER A 397 -1.37 -21.55 -1.25
CA SER A 397 -0.66 -22.13 -2.41
C SER A 397 0.74 -21.55 -2.62
N THR A 398 1.00 -20.35 -2.09
CA THR A 398 2.26 -19.61 -2.27
C THR A 398 2.72 -19.08 -0.92
N GLY A 399 3.93 -19.44 -0.49
CA GLY A 399 4.49 -19.02 0.80
C GLY A 399 4.62 -17.50 0.94
N PHE A 400 4.58 -16.99 2.17
CA PHE A 400 4.72 -15.56 2.47
C PHE A 400 6.03 -14.96 1.94
N ASP A 401 7.13 -15.70 2.07
CA ASP A 401 8.44 -15.35 1.51
C ASP A 401 8.41 -15.25 -0.02
N ALA A 402 7.80 -16.23 -0.69
CA ALA A 402 7.63 -16.23 -2.14
C ALA A 402 6.74 -15.08 -2.63
N LEU A 403 5.78 -14.64 -1.81
CA LEU A 403 4.97 -13.45 -2.06
C LEU A 403 5.74 -12.14 -1.93
N GLY A 404 7.01 -12.21 -1.53
CA GLY A 404 7.84 -11.04 -1.30
C GLY A 404 7.49 -10.30 -0.02
N ILE A 405 6.80 -10.96 0.94
CA ILE A 405 6.59 -10.41 2.27
C ILE A 405 7.92 -10.35 3.00
N ARG A 406 8.20 -9.24 3.68
CA ARG A 406 9.47 -8.94 4.36
C ARG A 406 9.22 -8.51 5.80
N LEU A 407 10.29 -8.54 6.58
CA LEU A 407 10.30 -7.95 7.91
C LEU A 407 9.93 -6.47 7.81
N GLY A 408 8.96 -6.02 8.59
CA GLY A 408 8.44 -4.65 8.54
C GLY A 408 7.07 -4.52 7.86
N ASP A 409 6.64 -5.51 7.08
CA ASP A 409 5.35 -5.48 6.39
C ASP A 409 4.18 -5.54 7.37
N LEU A 410 3.09 -4.87 7.00
CA LEU A 410 1.87 -4.76 7.81
C LEU A 410 0.98 -5.98 7.57
N VAL A 411 0.39 -6.51 8.63
CA VAL A 411 -0.64 -7.55 8.60
C VAL A 411 -1.79 -7.12 9.49
N GLU A 412 -2.98 -7.25 8.98
CA GLU A 412 -4.22 -6.99 9.69
C GLU A 412 -4.86 -8.33 10.07
N ASN A 413 -5.21 -8.50 11.34
CA ASN A 413 -6.24 -9.47 11.74
C ASN A 413 -7.58 -8.79 11.49
N VAL A 414 -8.31 -9.27 10.49
CA VAL A 414 -9.55 -8.63 10.04
C VAL A 414 -10.68 -8.87 11.05
N GLY A 415 -10.61 -9.93 11.85
CA GLY A 415 -11.64 -10.28 12.82
C GLY A 415 -11.78 -9.26 13.96
N ASP A 416 -10.65 -8.72 14.44
CA ASP A 416 -10.60 -7.75 15.53
C ASP A 416 -10.07 -6.36 15.11
N GLY A 417 -9.65 -6.22 13.83
CA GLY A 417 -9.07 -5.00 13.27
C GLY A 417 -7.72 -4.64 13.91
N LEU A 418 -7.05 -5.59 14.55
CA LEU A 418 -5.70 -5.40 15.07
C LEU A 418 -4.68 -5.49 13.95
N HIS A 419 -3.61 -4.72 14.12
CA HIS A 419 -2.55 -4.61 13.15
C HIS A 419 -1.23 -5.07 13.77
N GLY A 420 -0.42 -5.77 13.00
CA GLY A 420 0.90 -6.21 13.39
C GLY A 420 1.91 -6.05 12.27
N VAL A 421 3.17 -6.09 12.63
CA VAL A 421 4.30 -5.99 11.71
C VAL A 421 5.07 -7.29 11.69
N VAL A 422 5.42 -7.79 10.52
CA VAL A 422 6.25 -8.99 10.36
C VAL A 422 7.62 -8.78 11.01
N THR A 423 7.96 -9.64 11.98
CA THR A 423 9.24 -9.66 12.70
C THR A 423 10.07 -10.90 12.38
N ALA A 424 9.45 -11.99 11.92
CA ALA A 424 10.14 -13.17 11.40
C ALA A 424 9.28 -13.93 10.37
N LEU A 425 9.94 -14.68 9.49
CA LEU A 425 9.33 -15.63 8.55
C LEU A 425 9.94 -17.03 8.78
N PRO A 426 9.54 -17.73 9.85
CA PRO A 426 10.15 -19.01 10.21
C PRO A 426 9.87 -20.15 9.21
N ALA A 427 8.80 -20.06 8.42
CA ALA A 427 8.46 -21.02 7.38
C ALA A 427 7.66 -20.35 6.25
N PRO A 428 7.56 -20.96 5.06
CA PRO A 428 6.77 -20.40 3.96
C PRO A 428 5.30 -20.13 4.30
N ASP A 429 4.71 -20.92 5.20
CA ASP A 429 3.31 -20.80 5.63
C ASP A 429 3.12 -20.05 6.96
N THR A 430 4.20 -19.56 7.57
CA THR A 430 4.19 -19.05 8.95
C THR A 430 4.99 -17.77 9.07
N MET A 431 4.42 -16.76 9.74
CA MET A 431 5.09 -15.51 10.10
C MET A 431 4.91 -15.19 11.57
N THR A 432 5.91 -14.53 12.16
CA THR A 432 5.80 -13.92 13.49
C THR A 432 5.60 -12.42 13.32
N LEU A 433 4.74 -11.87 14.14
CA LEU A 433 4.30 -10.49 14.12
C LEU A 433 4.68 -9.80 15.43
N ARG A 434 4.71 -8.48 15.39
CA ARG A 434 4.66 -7.63 16.57
C ARG A 434 3.44 -6.74 16.43
N ARG A 435 2.51 -6.83 17.38
CA ARG A 435 1.32 -5.99 17.42
C ARG A 435 1.71 -4.51 17.42
N LEU A 436 1.05 -3.74 16.57
CA LEU A 436 1.14 -2.29 16.54
C LEU A 436 0.25 -1.69 17.63
N GLY A 437 0.79 -0.72 18.36
CA GLY A 437 0.10 -0.08 19.47
C GLY A 437 0.05 -0.88 20.78
N ALA A 438 0.61 -2.10 20.85
CA ALA A 438 0.70 -2.90 22.07
C ALA A 438 2.15 -3.04 22.60
N ASP A 439 2.29 -3.36 23.88
CA ASP A 439 3.57 -3.71 24.51
C ASP A 439 4.01 -5.11 24.09
N SER A 440 5.27 -5.42 24.37
CA SER A 440 5.72 -6.79 24.63
C SER A 440 5.24 -7.35 25.99
N SER A 441 4.22 -6.74 26.61
CA SER A 441 3.68 -7.21 27.89
C SER A 441 3.01 -8.57 27.67
N PRO A 442 3.30 -9.57 28.51
CA PRO A 442 2.71 -10.89 28.37
C PRO A 442 1.19 -10.80 28.54
N GLY A 443 0.45 -10.94 27.44
CA GLY A 443 -1.02 -10.93 27.39
C GLY A 443 -1.65 -10.02 26.33
N GLU A 444 -0.92 -9.07 25.74
CA GLU A 444 -1.43 -8.27 24.60
C GLU A 444 -0.85 -8.78 23.28
N THR A 445 -1.38 -9.91 22.83
CA THR A 445 -1.00 -10.57 21.59
C THR A 445 -1.84 -10.10 20.39
N MET A 446 -1.30 -10.24 19.19
CA MET A 446 -2.03 -10.42 17.92
C MET A 446 -2.23 -11.92 17.76
N ASP A 447 -3.06 -12.52 18.60
CA ASP A 447 -3.37 -13.93 18.41
C ASP A 447 -4.19 -14.09 17.13
N PHE A 448 -3.92 -15.19 16.43
CA PHE A 448 -4.68 -15.62 15.27
C PHE A 448 -5.28 -16.97 15.61
N ASP A 449 -6.57 -16.96 15.96
CA ASP A 449 -7.29 -18.20 16.19
C ASP A 449 -7.53 -18.93 14.85
N PRO A 450 -7.56 -20.27 14.83
CA PRO A 450 -7.90 -21.02 13.63
C PRO A 450 -9.25 -20.56 13.06
N GLY A 451 -9.27 -20.15 11.80
CA GLY A 451 -10.45 -19.61 11.13
C GLY A 451 -10.58 -18.10 11.17
N GLU A 452 -9.65 -17.38 11.81
CA GLU A 452 -9.60 -15.92 11.70
C GLU A 452 -9.05 -15.49 10.34
N SER A 453 -9.64 -14.45 9.78
CA SER A 453 -9.24 -13.89 8.49
C SER A 453 -8.14 -12.86 8.68
N TYR A 454 -7.12 -12.91 7.82
CA TYR A 454 -6.05 -11.92 7.82
C TYR A 454 -5.91 -11.27 6.44
N ARG A 455 -5.34 -10.07 6.42
CA ARG A 455 -5.03 -9.31 5.22
C ARG A 455 -3.62 -8.73 5.29
N ILE A 456 -2.94 -8.71 4.16
CA ILE A 456 -1.63 -8.10 3.97
C ILE A 456 -1.74 -6.95 2.97
N PRO A 457 -1.74 -5.68 3.43
CA PRO A 457 -1.71 -4.52 2.54
C PRO A 457 -0.39 -4.48 1.76
N ARG A 458 -0.45 -4.52 0.42
CA ARG A 458 0.73 -4.71 -0.44
C ARG A 458 1.32 -3.43 -1.05
N PHE A 459 0.71 -2.27 -0.82
CA PHE A 459 1.02 -1.06 -1.59
C PHE A 459 1.35 0.16 -0.72
N ASN A 460 1.94 -0.06 0.44
CA ASN A 460 2.33 1.00 1.36
C ASN A 460 3.76 1.46 1.06
N GLY A 461 3.96 2.78 0.98
CA GLY A 461 5.29 3.35 0.92
C GLY A 461 6.03 3.02 2.21
N ILE A 462 7.24 2.48 2.10
CA ILE A 462 8.12 2.37 3.28
C ILE A 462 9.02 3.60 3.29
N PRO A 463 9.11 4.34 4.41
CA PRO A 463 9.97 5.51 4.50
C PRO A 463 11.40 5.20 4.05
N GLY A 464 11.91 6.02 3.14
CA GLY A 464 13.25 5.88 2.57
C GLY A 464 13.37 4.89 1.41
N THR A 465 12.30 4.15 1.07
CA THR A 465 12.25 3.35 -0.16
C THR A 465 12.19 4.28 -1.36
N TRP A 466 13.27 4.25 -2.13
CA TRP A 466 13.53 5.17 -3.23
C TRP A 466 13.36 4.49 -4.59
N ALA A 467 13.36 3.16 -4.66
CA ALA A 467 13.09 2.38 -5.87
C ALA A 467 12.22 1.17 -5.55
N GLY A 468 11.27 0.86 -6.43
CA GLY A 468 10.25 -0.15 -6.16
C GLY A 468 9.05 -0.11 -7.11
N ARG A 469 7.95 -0.71 -6.69
CA ARG A 469 6.64 -0.57 -7.35
C ARG A 469 6.06 0.81 -7.11
N LEU A 470 5.14 1.21 -7.98
CA LEU A 470 4.32 2.40 -7.73
C LEU A 470 3.53 2.21 -6.43
N PRO A 471 3.52 3.19 -5.52
CA PRO A 471 2.66 3.16 -4.34
C PRO A 471 1.21 3.31 -4.80
N LEU A 472 0.41 2.30 -4.52
CA LEU A 472 -1.01 2.24 -4.86
C LEU A 472 -1.81 2.02 -3.58
N HIS A 473 -1.72 2.97 -2.65
CA HIS A 473 -2.58 2.93 -1.48
C HIS A 473 -3.97 3.41 -1.87
N ALA A 474 -4.94 2.49 -1.89
CA ALA A 474 -6.33 2.86 -2.07
C ALA A 474 -6.90 3.48 -0.78
N MET A 475 -8.03 4.18 -0.90
CA MET A 475 -8.82 4.55 0.28
C MET A 475 -9.25 3.29 1.02
N ASP A 476 -9.44 3.40 2.34
CA ASP A 476 -9.85 2.32 3.24
C ASP A 476 -8.86 1.15 3.37
N GLU A 477 -7.63 1.33 2.86
CA GLU A 477 -6.52 0.44 3.19
C GLU A 477 -5.77 0.97 4.42
N PRO A 478 -5.32 0.07 5.33
CA PRO A 478 -4.44 0.46 6.41
C PRO A 478 -2.99 0.55 5.92
N PHE A 479 -2.31 1.61 6.37
CA PHE A 479 -0.89 1.81 6.13
C PHE A 479 -0.16 2.19 7.42
N ARG A 480 1.12 1.82 7.46
CA ARG A 480 2.00 2.12 8.58
C ARG A 480 2.55 3.53 8.43
N THR A 481 2.48 4.32 9.49
CA THR A 481 2.93 5.70 9.45
C THR A 481 3.31 6.22 10.83
N GLY A 482 4.26 7.15 10.89
CA GLY A 482 4.48 7.95 12.09
C GLY A 482 3.50 9.13 12.08
N PHE A 483 3.16 9.65 13.25
CA PHE A 483 2.33 10.85 13.32
C PHE A 483 2.50 11.55 14.67
N THR A 484 2.27 12.85 14.68
CA THR A 484 2.28 13.67 15.91
C THR A 484 0.85 14.05 16.25
N VAL A 485 0.46 13.86 17.51
CA VAL A 485 -0.87 14.19 18.04
C VAL A 485 -0.77 15.35 19.04
N ALA A 486 -1.62 16.35 18.88
CA ALA A 486 -1.90 17.38 19.88
C ALA A 486 -3.41 17.50 20.06
N TRP A 487 -3.88 17.78 21.27
CA TRP A 487 -5.31 17.85 21.55
C TRP A 487 -5.65 18.85 22.66
N ASP A 488 -6.87 19.34 22.64
CA ASP A 488 -7.45 20.23 23.64
C ASP A 488 -8.92 19.82 23.78
N ILE A 489 -9.17 18.91 24.73
CA ILE A 489 -10.47 18.30 24.99
C ILE A 489 -10.89 18.74 26.41
N PRO A 490 -11.94 19.58 26.55
CA PRO A 490 -12.42 20.10 27.82
C PRO A 490 -13.18 19.05 28.67
N GLU A 491 -13.32 17.81 28.18
CA GLU A 491 -14.05 16.75 28.87
C GLU A 491 -13.24 16.22 30.07
N ALA A 492 -13.91 16.03 31.20
CA ALA A 492 -13.29 15.47 32.41
C ALA A 492 -13.02 13.96 32.26
N ILE A 493 -12.04 13.46 33.00
CA ILE A 493 -11.77 12.02 33.09
C ILE A 493 -12.95 11.34 33.81
N PRO A 494 -13.55 10.27 33.24
CA PRO A 494 -14.55 9.47 33.95
C PRO A 494 -13.98 8.80 35.21
N ASP A 495 -14.75 8.78 36.31
CA ASP A 495 -14.44 8.05 37.56
C ASP A 495 -13.07 8.37 38.22
N LYS A 496 -12.62 9.63 38.15
CA LYS A 496 -11.31 10.07 38.68
C LYS A 496 -11.05 9.70 40.14
N ASP A 497 -12.10 9.68 40.97
CA ASP A 497 -12.00 9.42 42.41
C ASP A 497 -11.65 7.95 42.73
N THR A 498 -11.69 7.06 41.73
CA THR A 498 -11.30 5.64 41.87
C THR A 498 -9.90 5.33 41.33
N LEU A 499 -9.28 6.29 40.63
CA LEU A 499 -8.01 6.09 39.92
C LEU A 499 -6.80 6.19 40.86
N ALA A 500 -6.81 7.16 41.76
CA ALA A 500 -5.70 7.50 42.65
C ALA A 500 -6.21 8.33 43.84
N ASP A 501 -5.52 8.26 44.97
CA ASP A 501 -5.83 9.06 46.17
C ASP A 501 -4.85 10.25 46.34
N ASN A 502 -3.84 10.36 45.46
CA ASN A 502 -2.94 11.51 45.40
C ASN A 502 -3.54 12.63 44.52
N THR A 503 -3.93 13.75 45.15
CA THR A 503 -4.56 14.88 44.47
C THR A 503 -3.62 15.58 43.48
N GLY A 504 -2.35 15.79 43.84
CA GLY A 504 -1.37 16.41 42.93
C GLY A 504 -1.17 15.59 41.65
N TYR A 505 -1.02 14.28 41.80
CA TYR A 505 -0.91 13.36 40.66
C TYR A 505 -2.18 13.36 39.79
N LEU A 506 -3.37 13.33 40.40
CA LEU A 506 -4.64 13.38 39.66
C LEU A 506 -4.79 14.67 38.84
N MET A 507 -4.42 15.83 39.39
CA MET A 507 -4.46 17.10 38.66
C MET A 507 -3.49 17.09 37.47
N ALA A 508 -2.27 16.58 37.66
CA ALA A 508 -1.28 16.45 36.59
C ALA A 508 -1.72 15.49 35.48
N LEU A 509 -2.35 14.38 35.86
CA LEU A 509 -2.94 13.43 34.93
C LEU A 509 -4.10 14.05 34.14
N GLU A 510 -5.00 14.79 34.81
CA GLU A 510 -6.11 15.50 34.19
C GLU A 510 -5.62 16.50 33.15
N ALA A 511 -4.65 17.33 33.50
CA ALA A 511 -4.02 18.26 32.57
C ALA A 511 -3.40 17.54 31.36
N ALA A 512 -2.66 16.46 31.58
CA ALA A 512 -2.02 15.69 30.51
C ALA A 512 -3.01 14.98 29.59
N ILE A 513 -4.17 14.57 30.09
CA ILE A 513 -5.22 13.89 29.32
C ILE A 513 -6.13 14.87 28.59
N GLN A 514 -6.38 16.05 29.14
CA GLN A 514 -7.24 17.05 28.50
C GLN A 514 -6.49 17.89 27.47
N ARG A 515 -5.21 18.21 27.72
CA ARG A 515 -4.53 19.25 26.95
C ARG A 515 -3.07 18.93 26.63
N VAL A 516 -2.78 19.00 25.33
CA VAL A 516 -1.45 18.97 24.71
C VAL A 516 -1.48 19.93 23.51
N SER A 517 -0.66 20.99 23.51
CA SER A 517 -0.80 22.09 22.54
C SER A 517 0.39 22.22 21.59
N GLU A 518 0.14 22.69 20.36
CA GLU A 518 1.18 23.17 19.45
C GLU A 518 1.54 24.62 19.78
N GLY A 519 2.82 24.92 20.03
CA GLY A 519 3.36 26.29 20.03
C GLY A 519 3.20 27.12 21.31
N SER A 520 2.90 26.51 22.47
CA SER A 520 3.03 27.19 23.76
C SER A 520 4.34 26.81 24.45
N ALA A 521 4.94 27.76 25.17
CA ALA A 521 6.03 27.49 26.11
C ALA A 521 5.55 26.80 27.41
N SER A 522 4.42 26.06 27.35
CA SER A 522 3.82 25.38 28.50
C SER A 522 4.02 23.86 28.44
N ASN A 523 3.92 23.22 29.60
CA ASN A 523 4.53 21.95 30.02
C ASN A 523 4.11 20.64 29.31
N ALA A 524 3.39 20.70 28.17
CA ALA A 524 2.93 19.50 27.45
C ALA A 524 3.06 19.61 25.92
N PRO A 525 4.23 19.25 25.35
CA PRO A 525 4.45 19.27 23.90
C PRO A 525 3.65 18.18 23.17
N PRO A 526 3.38 18.32 21.85
CA PRO A 526 2.74 17.27 21.05
C PRO A 526 3.39 15.90 21.22
N ARG A 527 2.60 14.83 21.08
CA ARG A 527 3.07 13.45 21.26
C ARG A 527 3.33 12.80 19.92
N GLU A 528 4.58 12.42 19.70
CA GLU A 528 5.02 11.72 18.50
C GLU A 528 4.82 10.21 18.66
N VAL A 529 4.00 9.64 17.78
CA VAL A 529 3.91 8.21 17.53
C VAL A 529 4.94 7.89 16.44
N PRO A 530 5.97 7.10 16.76
CA PRO A 530 7.00 6.77 15.78
C PRO A 530 6.43 5.81 14.73
N TRP A 531 7.04 5.79 13.54
CA TRP A 531 6.58 4.99 12.41
C TRP A 531 6.42 3.50 12.76
N GLU A 532 7.22 2.98 13.69
CA GLU A 532 7.11 1.60 14.17
C GLU A 532 5.91 1.26 15.02
N ASN A 533 5.14 2.24 15.46
CA ASN A 533 4.00 2.04 16.34
C ASN A 533 2.72 2.70 15.84
N GLY A 534 2.71 3.30 14.65
CA GLY A 534 1.54 3.98 14.10
C GLY A 534 0.97 3.31 12.84
N THR A 535 -0.36 3.29 12.75
CA THR A 535 -1.12 2.93 11.55
C THR A 535 -2.20 3.96 11.30
N CYS A 536 -2.56 4.17 10.04
CA CYS A 536 -3.70 4.98 9.67
C CYS A 536 -4.48 4.32 8.51
N ILE A 537 -5.75 4.69 8.36
CA ILE A 537 -6.63 4.36 7.25
C ILE A 537 -7.18 5.67 6.71
N TRP A 538 -7.07 5.92 5.40
CA TRP A 538 -7.69 7.08 4.77
C TRP A 538 -9.12 6.72 4.32
N GLU A 539 -10.14 7.26 4.99
CA GLU A 539 -11.56 7.13 4.58
C GLU A 539 -11.96 8.18 3.53
N GLY A 540 -11.06 9.14 3.29
CA GLY A 540 -11.20 10.18 2.28
C GLY A 540 -10.08 11.20 2.41
N ILE A 541 -10.06 12.21 1.53
CA ILE A 541 -9.00 13.23 1.58
C ILE A 541 -9.00 14.05 2.88
N ALA A 542 -10.17 14.16 3.53
CA ALA A 542 -10.41 14.92 4.74
C ALA A 542 -10.67 14.04 5.97
N ALA A 543 -10.67 12.72 5.81
CA ALA A 543 -11.03 11.76 6.85
C ALA A 543 -9.95 10.68 7.00
N VAL A 544 -9.48 10.50 8.23
CA VAL A 544 -8.44 9.51 8.54
C VAL A 544 -8.69 8.90 9.91
N HIS A 545 -8.47 7.61 10.03
CA HIS A 545 -8.50 6.89 11.29
C HIS A 545 -7.10 6.38 11.62
N CYS A 546 -6.50 6.89 12.68
CA CYS A 546 -5.14 6.57 13.08
C CYS A 546 -5.09 5.89 14.45
N ARG A 547 -4.25 4.87 14.56
CA ARG A 547 -3.97 4.15 15.82
C ARG A 547 -2.47 4.14 16.06
N GLY A 548 -2.06 4.28 17.32
CA GLY A 548 -0.65 4.10 17.65
C GLY A 548 -0.28 4.40 19.09
N ALA A 549 0.99 4.18 19.41
CA ALA A 549 1.51 4.34 20.75
C ALA A 549 2.90 4.99 20.77
N THR A 550 3.18 5.79 21.80
CA THR A 550 4.53 6.28 22.07
C THR A 550 5.37 5.20 22.75
N ALA A 551 6.69 5.32 22.71
CA ALA A 551 7.53 4.53 23.62
C ALA A 551 7.25 4.92 25.08
N TRP A 552 7.54 4.02 26.02
CA TRP A 552 7.60 4.36 27.44
C TRP A 552 8.67 5.44 27.66
N ARG A 553 8.25 6.60 28.14
CA ARG A 553 9.17 7.68 28.52
C ARG A 553 9.13 7.87 30.02
N TRP A 554 10.24 8.31 30.59
CA TRP A 554 10.27 8.68 32.00
C TRP A 554 9.22 9.73 32.26
N TYR A 555 8.38 9.45 33.26
CA TYR A 555 7.25 10.30 33.61
C TYR A 555 7.74 11.72 33.92
N LEU A 556 8.82 11.80 34.69
CA LEU A 556 9.48 13.03 35.04
C LEU A 556 10.99 12.81 35.12
N ALA A 557 11.73 13.48 34.24
CA ALA A 557 13.18 13.43 34.16
C ALA A 557 13.71 14.72 33.53
N GLY A 558 14.93 15.10 33.91
CA GLY A 558 15.53 16.35 33.43
C GLY A 558 17.02 16.45 33.72
N THR A 559 17.55 17.64 33.51
CA THR A 559 18.94 17.98 33.81
C THR A 559 18.95 19.16 34.75
N ILE A 560 19.64 19.03 35.87
CA ILE A 560 19.72 20.07 36.89
C ILE A 560 20.36 21.33 36.27
N THR A 561 19.63 22.44 36.23
CA THR A 561 20.13 23.75 35.72
C THR A 561 20.74 24.61 36.81
N GLY A 562 20.32 24.41 38.07
CA GLY A 562 20.83 25.15 39.23
C GLY A 562 20.86 24.32 40.50
N THR A 563 21.69 24.72 41.46
CA THR A 563 21.73 24.10 42.80
C THR A 563 21.35 25.11 43.87
N GLY A 564 20.70 24.63 44.93
CA GLY A 564 20.37 25.44 46.10
C GLY A 564 21.58 25.64 47.03
N PRO A 565 21.40 26.35 48.16
CA PRO A 565 22.46 26.52 49.17
C PRO A 565 22.93 25.21 49.84
N GLY A 566 22.27 24.07 49.61
CA GLY A 566 22.62 22.77 50.17
C GLY A 566 22.75 21.66 49.12
N ALA A 567 23.56 20.64 49.42
CA ALA A 567 23.85 19.51 48.53
C ALA A 567 22.64 18.60 48.19
N LEU A 568 21.52 18.79 48.89
CA LEU A 568 20.28 18.02 48.73
C LEU A 568 19.19 18.80 48.00
N GLN A 569 19.51 20.00 47.47
CA GLN A 569 18.56 20.87 46.80
C GLN A 569 19.03 21.22 45.39
N PHE A 570 18.11 21.15 44.42
CA PHE A 570 18.38 21.55 43.06
C PHE A 570 17.20 22.26 42.39
N ARG A 571 17.49 22.88 41.25
CA ARG A 571 16.52 23.50 40.34
C ARG A 571 16.71 23.01 38.91
N ASP A 572 15.61 22.99 38.19
CA ASP A 572 15.53 22.77 36.75
C ASP A 572 14.54 23.81 36.19
N ASP A 573 15.08 24.83 35.54
CA ASP A 573 14.30 25.97 35.02
C ASP A 573 13.37 25.56 33.87
N ASP A 574 13.59 24.38 33.29
CA ASP A 574 12.77 23.81 32.23
C ASP A 574 11.68 22.85 32.77
N ALA A 575 11.55 22.71 34.10
CA ALA A 575 10.60 21.81 34.76
C ALA A 575 9.51 22.56 35.55
N ASP A 576 8.36 21.89 35.71
CA ASP A 576 7.25 22.29 36.59
C ASP A 576 6.86 21.10 37.48
N PHE A 577 7.64 20.83 38.53
CA PHE A 577 7.45 19.67 39.39
C PHE A 577 6.07 19.64 40.03
N GLN A 578 5.54 20.80 40.47
CA GLN A 578 4.20 20.89 41.05
C GLN A 578 3.11 20.59 40.00
N GLY A 579 3.22 21.12 38.79
CA GLY A 579 2.32 20.82 37.68
C GLY A 579 2.41 19.37 37.19
N PHE A 580 3.53 18.68 37.43
CA PHE A 580 3.67 17.24 37.22
C PHE A 580 3.22 16.39 38.43
N GLY A 581 2.64 17.01 39.46
CA GLY A 581 2.05 16.31 40.61
C GLY A 581 3.07 15.76 41.59
N VAL A 582 4.30 16.27 41.58
CA VAL A 582 5.34 15.92 42.58
C VAL A 582 4.97 16.52 43.92
N GLU A 583 5.07 15.72 44.98
CA GLU A 583 4.77 16.12 46.35
C GLU A 583 5.86 15.69 47.34
N THR A 584 5.82 16.24 48.56
CA THR A 584 6.63 15.75 49.67
C THR A 584 6.34 14.26 49.94
N GLY A 585 7.39 13.45 50.02
CA GLY A 585 7.33 12.01 50.20
C GLY A 585 7.53 11.20 48.92
N ASP A 586 7.55 11.85 47.75
CA ASP A 586 7.94 11.23 46.49
C ASP A 586 9.44 10.92 46.44
N ILE A 587 9.89 10.19 45.42
CA ILE A 587 11.29 9.74 45.31
C ILE A 587 11.98 10.48 44.17
N VAL A 588 13.16 11.02 44.44
CA VAL A 588 14.09 11.54 43.43
C VAL A 588 15.29 10.61 43.28
N LEU A 589 15.70 10.36 42.05
CA LEU A 589 16.89 9.59 41.68
C LEU A 589 17.86 10.50 40.93
N ASN A 590 19.10 10.54 41.36
CA ASN A 590 20.21 11.11 40.61
C ASN A 590 20.81 10.00 39.72
N GLU A 591 20.60 10.10 38.43
CA GLU A 591 21.08 9.13 37.45
C GLU A 591 22.58 9.19 37.21
N THR A 592 23.20 10.34 37.54
CA THR A 592 24.62 10.55 37.29
C THR A 592 25.45 9.71 38.25
N ASP A 593 25.04 9.61 39.52
CA ASP A 593 25.83 8.95 40.56
C ASP A 593 25.11 7.74 41.19
N GLY A 594 23.86 7.48 40.81
CA GLY A 594 23.02 6.39 41.28
C GLY A 594 22.34 6.64 42.63
N SER A 595 22.48 7.85 43.20
CA SER A 595 21.87 8.16 44.49
C SER A 595 20.36 8.34 44.38
N ARG A 596 19.64 8.04 45.45
CA ARG A 596 18.20 8.25 45.56
C ARG A 596 17.82 8.85 46.90
N GLY A 597 16.72 9.61 46.94
CA GLY A 597 16.24 10.30 48.13
C GLY A 597 14.74 10.51 48.15
N ILE A 598 14.21 10.76 49.34
CA ILE A 598 12.80 11.12 49.55
C ILE A 598 12.69 12.65 49.51
N ILE A 599 11.75 13.16 48.72
CA ILE A 599 11.50 14.59 48.54
C ILE A 599 10.91 15.18 49.83
N ARG A 600 11.54 16.24 50.32
CA ARG A 600 11.15 17.02 51.49
C ARG A 600 10.31 18.24 51.12
N ALA A 601 10.72 18.97 50.09
CA ALA A 601 10.03 20.16 49.62
C ALA A 601 10.09 20.25 48.09
N VAL A 602 9.05 20.86 47.51
CA VAL A 602 8.87 21.01 46.06
C VAL A 602 8.38 22.42 45.73
N THR A 603 9.00 23.06 44.74
CA THR A 603 8.54 24.28 44.07
C THR A 603 8.24 23.96 42.61
N GLU A 604 7.76 24.93 41.83
CA GLU A 604 7.57 24.78 40.37
C GLU A 604 8.88 24.27 39.73
N ASP A 605 9.99 24.94 39.98
CA ASP A 605 11.30 24.70 39.36
C ASP A 605 12.30 23.94 40.25
N GLY A 606 11.94 23.47 41.46
CA GLY A 606 12.92 22.99 42.43
C GLY A 606 12.49 21.85 43.34
N ILE A 607 13.47 21.04 43.76
CA ILE A 607 13.31 19.91 44.69
C ILE A 607 14.37 19.98 45.79
N GLU A 608 13.96 19.70 47.04
CA GLU A 608 14.85 19.42 48.17
C GLU A 608 14.58 18.00 48.70
N ALA A 609 15.61 17.18 48.88
CA ALA A 609 15.52 15.84 49.46
C ALA A 609 15.87 15.81 50.96
N PHE A 610 15.29 14.89 51.73
CA PHE A 610 15.70 14.63 53.13
C PHE A 610 17.13 14.12 53.24
N SER A 611 17.52 13.26 52.30
CA SER A 611 18.86 12.67 52.19
C SER A 611 19.02 12.01 50.82
N LEU A 612 20.26 11.90 50.33
CA LEU A 612 20.61 11.07 49.19
C LEU A 612 21.47 9.90 49.66
N GLN A 613 21.19 8.70 49.14
CA GLN A 613 21.88 7.48 49.54
C GLN A 613 22.11 6.53 48.38
N ALA A 614 23.00 5.55 48.58
CA ALA A 614 23.37 4.49 47.65
C ALA A 614 24.07 4.94 46.35
N GLY A 615 24.35 6.23 46.17
CA GLY A 615 25.16 6.73 45.06
C GLY A 615 26.61 7.01 45.44
N SER A 616 27.40 7.30 44.42
CA SER A 616 28.83 7.56 44.55
C SER A 616 29.18 8.95 45.10
N ASN A 617 28.31 9.96 44.93
CA ASN A 617 28.56 11.34 45.38
C ASN A 617 27.44 11.92 46.28
N ASN A 618 26.27 11.27 46.35
CA ASN A 618 25.11 11.59 47.22
C ASN A 618 24.81 13.09 47.34
N ARG A 619 24.94 13.81 46.22
CA ARG A 619 24.71 15.25 46.11
C ARG A 619 24.13 15.58 44.75
N PHE A 620 23.40 16.68 44.68
CA PHE A 620 22.98 17.26 43.42
C PHE A 620 23.97 18.32 42.94
N GLU A 621 24.32 18.28 41.65
CA GLU A 621 25.19 19.26 40.99
C GLU A 621 24.59 19.66 39.64
N THR A 622 24.84 20.89 39.20
CA THR A 622 24.42 21.36 37.87
C THR A 622 24.94 20.42 36.77
N GLY A 623 24.09 20.10 35.81
CA GLY A 623 24.37 19.13 34.75
C GLY A 623 24.14 17.67 35.14
N ASN A 624 23.80 17.37 36.40
CA ASN A 624 23.38 16.01 36.78
C ASN A 624 22.02 15.71 36.14
N ARG A 625 21.83 14.45 35.76
CA ARG A 625 20.53 13.96 35.26
C ARG A 625 19.75 13.39 36.42
N TYR A 626 18.45 13.67 36.46
CA TYR A 626 17.58 13.18 37.52
C TYR A 626 16.29 12.55 36.96
N ARG A 627 15.65 11.74 37.80
CA ARG A 627 14.30 11.18 37.61
C ARG A 627 13.49 11.33 38.89
N VAL A 628 12.19 11.52 38.76
CA VAL A 628 11.27 11.55 39.91
C VAL A 628 10.22 10.46 39.74
N ARG A 629 9.98 9.72 40.82
CA ARG A 629 8.88 8.77 40.93
C ARG A 629 7.80 9.42 41.77
N VAL A 630 6.59 9.50 41.21
CA VAL A 630 5.45 10.14 41.86
C VAL A 630 4.48 9.07 42.36
N ALA A 631 4.11 9.14 43.63
CA ALA A 631 3.15 8.21 44.21
C ALA A 631 1.74 8.48 43.68
N THR A 632 0.99 7.43 43.35
CA THR A 632 -0.42 7.57 42.93
C THR A 632 -1.40 7.40 44.08
N ARG A 633 -0.99 6.81 45.19
CA ARG A 633 -1.86 6.54 46.35
C ARG A 633 -1.23 7.01 47.64
N ILE A 634 -2.08 7.55 48.53
CA ILE A 634 -1.71 8.00 49.87
C ILE A 634 -2.59 7.26 50.88
N LEU A 635 -2.01 6.25 51.53
CA LEU A 635 -2.66 5.52 52.62
C LEU A 635 -2.45 6.29 53.92
N SER A 636 -3.41 7.15 54.25
CA SER A 636 -3.37 8.02 55.43
C SER A 636 -4.23 7.48 56.59
N GLY A 637 -3.99 7.99 57.81
CA GLY A 637 -4.89 7.80 58.94
C GLY A 637 -4.69 6.54 59.79
N ALA A 638 -3.66 5.75 59.54
CA ALA A 638 -3.34 4.55 60.33
C ALA A 638 -2.40 4.87 61.51
N SER A 639 -2.47 4.04 62.55
CA SER A 639 -1.67 4.14 63.76
C SER A 639 -1.11 2.77 64.11
N ALA A 640 0.19 2.68 64.35
CA ALA A 640 0.86 1.41 64.55
C ALA A 640 0.26 0.60 65.72
N ASP A 641 -0.31 -0.57 65.43
CA ASP A 641 -0.63 -1.59 66.42
C ASP A 641 0.53 -2.57 66.58
N CYS A 642 1.47 -2.20 67.46
CA CYS A 642 2.76 -2.85 67.69
C CYS A 642 2.66 -4.18 68.46
N ALA A 643 1.67 -4.99 68.12
CA ALA A 643 1.51 -6.34 68.62
C ALA A 643 2.70 -7.22 68.18
N THR A 644 3.01 -8.22 69.01
CA THR A 644 4.06 -9.19 68.72
C THR A 644 3.50 -10.28 67.79
N VAL A 645 4.03 -10.36 66.58
CA VAL A 645 3.59 -11.30 65.51
C VAL A 645 4.55 -12.49 65.40
N PRO A 646 4.09 -13.75 65.52
CA PRO A 646 4.96 -14.92 65.33
C PRO A 646 5.34 -15.13 63.86
N ASN A 647 6.58 -15.57 63.57
CA ASN A 647 7.04 -15.80 62.19
C ASN A 647 7.77 -17.14 61.96
N GLY A 648 7.62 -18.09 62.88
CA GLY A 648 8.24 -19.43 62.78
C GLY A 648 9.72 -19.51 63.20
N ALA A 649 10.47 -18.42 63.10
CA ALA A 649 11.85 -18.31 63.61
C ALA A 649 11.95 -17.49 64.91
N GLY A 650 10.86 -16.82 65.31
CA GLY A 650 10.77 -15.97 66.49
C GLY A 650 9.49 -15.12 66.45
N SER A 651 9.60 -13.87 66.92
CA SER A 651 8.52 -12.89 66.88
C SER A 651 8.97 -11.54 66.31
N ILE A 652 8.12 -10.93 65.50
CA ILE A 652 8.28 -9.59 64.93
C ILE A 652 7.47 -8.61 65.80
N ALA A 653 8.07 -7.50 66.20
CA ALA A 653 7.38 -6.40 66.88
C ALA A 653 7.85 -5.08 66.26
N CYS A 654 7.13 -3.99 66.53
CA CYS A 654 7.63 -2.66 66.15
C CYS A 654 9.02 -2.41 66.73
N GLY A 655 9.85 -1.76 65.92
CA GLY A 655 11.25 -1.53 66.26
C GLY A 655 11.93 -0.63 65.25
N PRO A 656 13.26 -0.46 65.37
CA PRO A 656 14.05 0.26 64.38
C PRO A 656 13.83 -0.34 62.98
N GLY A 657 13.21 0.44 62.09
CA GLY A 657 12.91 0.02 60.72
C GLY A 657 11.86 -1.08 60.59
N THR A 658 11.09 -1.41 61.63
CA THR A 658 10.02 -2.42 61.57
C THR A 658 8.71 -1.83 62.06
N LEU A 659 7.69 -1.84 61.21
CA LEU A 659 6.32 -1.48 61.56
C LEU A 659 5.48 -2.75 61.64
N VAL A 660 4.62 -2.82 62.67
CA VAL A 660 3.53 -3.79 62.79
C VAL A 660 2.24 -3.00 62.99
N ASP A 661 1.22 -3.29 62.21
CA ASP A 661 -0.14 -2.76 62.39
C ASP A 661 -1.20 -3.82 62.05
N VAL A 662 -1.66 -4.53 63.09
CA VAL A 662 -2.53 -5.70 62.94
C VAL A 662 -3.83 -5.36 62.22
N GLY A 663 -4.20 -6.19 61.23
CA GLY A 663 -5.37 -5.99 60.39
C GLY A 663 -5.18 -4.99 59.25
N SER A 664 -3.98 -4.41 59.09
CA SER A 664 -3.70 -3.52 57.97
C SER A 664 -3.58 -4.24 56.63
N ASP A 665 -3.11 -5.48 56.58
CA ASP A 665 -2.81 -6.24 55.35
C ASP A 665 -2.13 -5.36 54.29
N PHE A 666 -0.89 -4.94 54.56
CA PHE A 666 -0.18 -3.98 53.71
C PHE A 666 -0.09 -4.45 52.25
N ALA A 667 0.20 -5.73 52.04
CA ALA A 667 0.25 -6.32 50.72
C ALA A 667 -1.13 -6.27 50.02
N GLY A 668 -2.21 -6.63 50.72
CA GLY A 668 -3.58 -6.54 50.22
C GLY A 668 -4.04 -5.11 49.91
N ARG A 669 -3.55 -4.13 50.66
CA ARG A 669 -3.78 -2.69 50.42
C ARG A 669 -2.89 -2.09 49.32
N GLY A 670 -2.08 -2.91 48.65
CA GLY A 670 -1.28 -2.49 47.50
C GLY A 670 0.08 -1.89 47.85
N VAL A 671 0.54 -2.00 49.10
CA VAL A 671 1.91 -1.60 49.51
C VAL A 671 2.93 -2.59 48.94
N ARG A 672 4.03 -2.08 48.42
CA ARG A 672 5.11 -2.84 47.76
C ARG A 672 6.48 -2.39 48.27
N VAL A 673 7.50 -3.18 47.93
CA VAL A 673 8.89 -2.75 48.12
C VAL A 673 9.17 -1.54 47.22
N GLY A 674 9.89 -0.56 47.73
CA GLY A 674 10.18 0.71 47.05
C GLY A 674 9.20 1.84 47.38
N ASP A 675 8.06 1.54 48.01
CA ASP A 675 7.12 2.55 48.50
C ASP A 675 7.73 3.38 49.65
N THR A 676 7.19 4.57 49.93
CA THR A 676 7.68 5.43 51.02
C THR A 676 6.71 5.47 52.19
N ILE A 677 7.25 5.67 53.38
CA ILE A 677 6.48 5.77 54.61
C ILE A 677 6.97 6.95 55.45
N GLU A 678 6.03 7.72 55.96
CA GLU A 678 6.25 8.77 56.95
C GLU A 678 5.77 8.31 58.31
N ASN A 679 6.60 8.40 59.34
CA ASN A 679 6.15 8.39 60.73
C ASN A 679 5.84 9.83 61.15
N ARG A 680 4.56 10.21 61.09
CA ARG A 680 4.09 11.57 61.36
C ARG A 680 4.27 11.97 62.82
N SER A 681 4.17 11.01 63.74
CA SER A 681 4.39 11.26 65.17
C SER A 681 5.83 11.67 65.47
N ARG A 682 6.79 11.25 64.64
CA ARG A 682 8.22 11.42 64.89
C ARG A 682 8.96 12.20 63.80
N GLY A 683 8.28 12.60 62.73
CA GLY A 683 8.80 13.49 61.69
C GLY A 683 9.93 12.89 60.84
N TRP A 684 9.92 11.58 60.59
CA TRP A 684 10.92 10.91 59.75
C TRP A 684 10.28 10.11 58.62
N TRP A 685 11.03 9.95 57.53
CA TRP A 685 10.64 9.23 56.32
C TRP A 685 11.53 8.03 56.05
N GLY A 686 11.02 6.99 55.41
CA GLY A 686 11.80 5.83 54.99
C GLY A 686 11.26 5.18 53.72
N ILE A 687 12.06 4.29 53.13
CA ILE A 687 11.69 3.49 51.95
C ILE A 687 11.42 2.07 52.41
N ILE A 688 10.31 1.47 51.99
CA ILE A 688 9.91 0.11 52.35
C ILE A 688 10.82 -0.89 51.63
N GLU A 689 11.54 -1.72 52.40
CA GLU A 689 12.45 -2.77 51.91
C GLU A 689 11.79 -4.14 51.85
N ALA A 690 10.79 -4.39 52.70
CA ALA A 690 10.03 -5.63 52.69
C ALA A 690 8.60 -5.39 53.12
N VAL A 691 7.67 -6.07 52.45
CA VAL A 691 6.25 -6.12 52.80
C VAL A 691 5.94 -7.54 53.27
N GLY A 692 5.31 -7.64 54.43
CA GLY A 692 4.81 -8.90 54.95
C GLY A 692 3.86 -9.57 53.97
N ALA A 693 3.95 -10.89 53.82
CA ALA A 693 3.04 -11.68 53.01
C ALA A 693 2.14 -12.54 53.91
N ALA A 694 0.95 -12.87 53.42
CA ALA A 694 0.09 -13.86 54.07
C ALA A 694 0.82 -15.21 54.12
N GLY A 695 0.82 -15.86 55.29
CA GLY A 695 1.57 -17.08 55.53
C GLY A 695 0.90 -17.99 56.56
N PRO A 696 1.56 -19.08 56.98
CA PRO A 696 1.03 -20.01 57.97
C PRO A 696 0.93 -19.41 59.39
N TYR A 697 1.48 -18.23 59.61
CA TYR A 697 1.41 -17.51 60.88
C TYR A 697 0.45 -16.31 60.74
N PRO A 698 -0.39 -16.04 61.76
CA PRO A 698 -1.34 -14.93 61.69
C PRO A 698 -0.60 -13.59 61.62
N ASN A 699 -1.19 -12.63 60.90
CA ASN A 699 -0.78 -11.23 60.85
C ASN A 699 0.62 -10.97 60.25
N THR A 700 1.24 -11.94 59.56
CA THR A 700 2.53 -11.69 58.91
C THR A 700 2.41 -10.67 57.78
N GLN A 701 1.26 -10.58 57.13
CA GLN A 701 0.91 -9.56 56.12
C GLN A 701 0.77 -8.12 56.68
N ASP A 702 0.73 -7.99 58.00
CA ASP A 702 0.54 -6.73 58.73
C ASP A 702 1.88 -6.09 59.15
N THR A 703 2.99 -6.50 58.53
CA THR A 703 4.34 -6.07 58.89
C THR A 703 5.05 -5.40 57.71
N LEU A 704 5.86 -4.37 57.99
CA LEU A 704 6.76 -3.73 57.03
C LEU A 704 8.18 -3.63 57.59
N ARG A 705 9.17 -3.78 56.70
CA ARG A 705 10.56 -3.39 56.96
C ARG A 705 10.91 -2.15 56.16
N VAL A 706 11.55 -1.19 56.79
CA VAL A 706 11.80 0.15 56.26
C VAL A 706 13.29 0.47 56.36
N ALA A 707 13.88 0.85 55.22
CA ALA A 707 15.19 1.47 55.15
C ALA A 707 15.12 2.81 55.87
N LEU A 708 15.84 2.93 56.97
CA LEU A 708 15.96 4.19 57.69
C LEU A 708 17.01 5.06 56.99
N PRO A 709 16.71 6.34 56.72
CA PRO A 709 17.72 7.25 56.23
C PRO A 709 18.81 7.40 57.31
N PRO A 710 20.09 7.50 56.92
CA PRO A 710 21.17 7.82 57.85
C PRO A 710 21.03 9.29 58.28
N SER A 711 20.15 9.59 59.24
CA SER A 711 19.96 10.98 59.68
C SER A 711 20.97 11.37 60.76
N PRO A 712 21.74 12.46 60.58
CA PRO A 712 22.56 13.04 61.62
C PRO A 712 21.67 13.87 62.57
N GLY A 713 21.16 13.24 63.63
CA GLY A 713 20.59 13.93 64.80
C GLY A 713 19.15 13.59 65.18
N THR A 714 19.01 12.89 66.30
CA THR A 714 17.85 12.81 67.22
C THR A 714 16.58 12.03 66.86
N ALA A 715 16.21 11.78 65.59
CA ALA A 715 15.09 10.88 65.28
C ALA A 715 15.59 9.43 65.14
N THR A 716 15.42 8.62 66.19
CA THR A 716 15.58 7.16 66.02
C THR A 716 14.44 6.70 65.12
N GLY A 717 14.76 6.14 63.94
CA GLY A 717 13.78 5.62 62.96
C GLY A 717 13.04 4.38 63.46
N ASN A 718 12.38 4.53 64.59
CA ASN A 718 11.70 3.48 65.33
C ASN A 718 10.20 3.77 65.31
N PHE A 719 9.41 2.73 65.10
CA PHE A 719 7.96 2.77 65.28
C PHE A 719 7.61 2.35 66.72
N ALA A 720 6.63 3.00 67.33
CA ALA A 720 6.06 2.62 68.61
C ALA A 720 4.54 2.55 68.56
N GLN A 721 3.93 1.90 69.57
CA GLN A 721 2.48 1.78 69.68
C GLN A 721 1.81 3.15 69.54
N GLY A 722 0.84 3.25 68.64
CA GLY A 722 0.07 4.47 68.42
C GLY A 722 0.81 5.55 67.62
N ASP A 723 2.00 5.29 67.10
CA ASP A 723 2.64 6.20 66.13
C ASP A 723 1.75 6.31 64.89
N ALA A 724 1.36 7.53 64.53
CA ALA A 724 0.62 7.80 63.31
C ALA A 724 1.57 7.75 62.12
N TYR A 725 1.16 7.06 61.06
CA TYR A 725 1.97 6.95 59.85
C TYR A 725 1.17 7.23 58.58
N THR A 726 1.87 7.44 57.48
CA THR A 726 1.30 7.60 56.14
C THR A 726 2.18 6.88 55.13
N ILE A 727 1.60 6.03 54.30
CA ILE A 727 2.32 5.30 53.26
C ILE A 727 1.95 5.92 51.91
N ARG A 728 2.96 6.25 51.11
CA ARG A 728 2.77 6.59 49.70
C ARG A 728 3.13 5.37 48.87
N SER A 729 2.22 4.96 47.99
CA SER A 729 2.36 3.75 47.18
C SER A 729 1.93 3.97 45.74
N GLY A 730 2.19 2.97 44.89
CA GLY A 730 1.83 3.04 43.48
C GLY A 730 2.67 4.06 42.74
N PHE A 731 3.98 4.03 42.94
CA PHE A 731 4.91 4.94 42.26
C PHE A 731 4.91 4.74 40.75
N VAL A 732 4.88 5.86 40.01
CA VAL A 732 5.00 5.87 38.56
C VAL A 732 6.41 6.28 38.16
N ASP A 733 7.02 5.45 37.32
CA ASP A 733 8.34 5.67 36.73
C ASP A 733 8.22 6.17 35.29
N LYS A 734 7.39 5.51 34.49
CA LYS A 734 7.26 5.76 33.05
C LYS A 734 5.81 6.00 32.67
N ARG A 735 5.61 6.87 31.67
CA ARG A 735 4.31 7.16 31.06
C ARG A 735 4.34 6.84 29.57
N ARG A 736 3.20 6.34 29.07
CA ARG A 736 2.96 6.14 27.65
C ARG A 736 1.58 6.65 27.25
N TYR A 737 1.51 7.15 26.02
CA TYR A 737 0.27 7.55 25.38
C TYR A 737 -0.09 6.55 24.27
N ARG A 738 -1.36 6.18 24.21
CA ARG A 738 -1.99 5.38 23.17
C ARG A 738 -3.12 6.16 22.53
N PHE A 739 -3.22 6.04 21.23
CA PHE A 739 -4.15 6.80 20.40
C PHE A 739 -4.97 5.84 19.55
N SER A 740 -6.28 6.08 19.50
CA SER A 740 -7.19 5.52 18.51
C SER A 740 -8.14 6.63 18.10
N LEU A 741 -7.86 7.28 16.99
CA LEU A 741 -8.44 8.58 16.67
C LEU A 741 -9.02 8.59 15.25
N ALA A 742 -10.30 8.92 15.14
CA ALA A 742 -11.03 9.09 13.89
C ALA A 742 -11.30 10.58 13.66
N PHE A 743 -10.82 11.10 12.53
CA PHE A 743 -10.88 12.52 12.20
C PHE A 743 -11.70 12.77 10.97
N THR A 744 -12.43 13.88 10.98
CA THR A 744 -12.95 14.53 9.78
C THR A 744 -12.67 16.02 9.91
N GLY A 745 -11.95 16.63 8.98
CA GLY A 745 -11.54 18.02 9.11
C GLY A 745 -10.85 18.62 7.90
N THR A 746 -10.23 19.78 8.08
CA THR A 746 -9.45 20.42 7.00
C THR A 746 -8.12 19.70 6.86
N ALA A 747 -7.85 19.15 5.68
CA ALA A 747 -6.59 18.51 5.36
C ALA A 747 -5.65 19.48 4.61
N SER A 748 -4.36 19.45 4.96
CA SER A 748 -3.28 20.13 4.24
C SER A 748 -2.08 19.21 4.07
N SER A 749 -1.34 19.34 2.98
CA SER A 749 -0.10 18.58 2.73
C SER A 749 1.11 19.50 2.59
N GLN A 750 2.23 19.15 3.21
CA GLN A 750 3.51 19.81 3.02
C GLN A 750 4.63 18.76 2.98
N GLY A 751 5.42 18.73 1.91
CA GLY A 751 6.58 17.83 1.79
C GLY A 751 6.25 16.33 1.83
N GLY A 752 5.09 15.94 1.31
CA GLY A 752 4.61 14.55 1.32
C GLY A 752 4.05 14.07 2.66
N MET A 753 3.97 14.97 3.65
CA MET A 753 3.33 14.72 4.94
C MET A 753 2.00 15.46 5.01
N ARG A 754 1.01 14.84 5.62
CA ARG A 754 -0.32 15.40 5.84
C ARG A 754 -0.55 15.81 7.27
N ARG A 755 -1.40 16.83 7.37
CA ARG A 755 -1.99 17.32 8.60
C ARG A 755 -3.50 17.32 8.45
N VAL A 756 -4.19 16.77 9.45
CA VAL A 756 -5.64 16.84 9.60
C VAL A 756 -5.93 17.60 10.90
N THR A 757 -6.85 18.55 10.84
CA THR A 757 -7.20 19.39 11.97
C THR A 757 -8.71 19.55 12.05
N THR A 758 -9.25 19.32 13.25
CA THR A 758 -10.63 19.67 13.60
C THR A 758 -10.70 21.16 13.96
N GLY A 759 -11.82 21.81 13.63
CA GLY A 759 -12.03 23.21 13.98
C GLY A 759 -12.05 23.43 15.50
N PRO A 760 -11.70 24.62 16.01
CA PRO A 760 -11.85 24.91 17.42
C PRO A 760 -13.32 24.80 17.82
N LEU A 761 -13.61 24.06 18.89
CA LEU A 761 -14.98 23.80 19.38
C LEU A 761 -15.86 23.02 18.40
N ALA A 762 -15.27 22.24 17.49
CA ALA A 762 -16.03 21.32 16.64
C ALA A 762 -16.47 20.10 17.45
N ALA A 763 -17.64 19.55 17.11
CA ALA A 763 -18.04 18.23 17.58
C ALA A 763 -17.04 17.20 17.03
N LEU A 764 -16.44 16.41 17.92
CA LEU A 764 -15.51 15.36 17.54
C LEU A 764 -16.29 14.11 17.09
N PRO A 765 -15.80 13.36 16.07
CA PRO A 765 -16.38 12.07 15.73
C PRO A 765 -16.45 11.15 16.96
N PRO A 766 -17.52 10.34 17.09
CA PRO A 766 -17.62 9.40 18.20
C PRO A 766 -16.50 8.37 18.14
N GLY A 767 -16.00 7.96 19.31
CA GLY A 767 -15.02 6.89 19.42
C GLY A 767 -13.56 7.32 19.31
N ASN A 768 -13.25 8.62 19.22
CA ASN A 768 -11.88 9.08 19.45
C ASN A 768 -11.46 8.73 20.88
N ARG A 769 -10.32 8.06 21.02
CA ARG A 769 -9.80 7.61 22.30
C ARG A 769 -8.35 8.03 22.47
N VAL A 770 -8.09 8.79 23.54
CA VAL A 770 -6.74 9.09 24.04
C VAL A 770 -6.58 8.33 25.35
N ARG A 771 -5.64 7.40 25.41
CA ARG A 771 -5.39 6.53 26.56
C ARG A 771 -3.98 6.80 27.11
N ILE A 772 -3.87 6.99 28.41
CA ILE A 772 -2.59 7.11 29.12
C ILE A 772 -2.42 5.90 30.01
N GLN A 773 -1.22 5.32 29.96
CA GLN A 773 -0.81 4.24 30.84
C GLN A 773 0.46 4.66 31.57
N ASP A 774 0.46 4.43 32.88
CA ASP A 774 1.58 4.70 33.76
C ASP A 774 2.12 3.39 34.34
N TRP A 775 3.45 3.27 34.35
CA TRP A 775 4.18 2.05 34.65
C TRP A 775 5.17 2.26 35.79
N ASP A 776 5.18 1.29 36.69
CA ASP A 776 6.15 1.12 37.77
C ASP A 776 7.26 0.20 37.25
N GLU A 777 8.44 0.76 37.02
CA GLU A 777 9.56 0.02 36.46
C GLU A 777 10.19 -0.93 37.48
N GLU A 778 10.24 -0.53 38.75
CA GLU A 778 10.84 -1.34 39.81
C GLU A 778 10.04 -2.62 40.04
N ASN A 779 8.71 -2.53 40.00
CA ASN A 779 7.82 -3.68 40.18
C ASN A 779 7.29 -4.28 38.87
N ALA A 780 7.73 -3.78 37.73
CA ALA A 780 7.34 -4.22 36.39
C ALA A 780 5.81 -4.38 36.19
N ARG A 781 5.04 -3.32 36.50
CA ARG A 781 3.57 -3.35 36.43
C ARG A 781 2.97 -2.04 35.95
N ILE A 782 1.76 -2.12 35.39
CA ILE A 782 0.92 -0.94 35.14
C ILE A 782 0.33 -0.49 36.48
N VAL A 783 0.54 0.78 36.81
CA VAL A 783 -0.03 1.42 38.01
C VAL A 783 -1.40 1.99 37.71
N LEU A 784 -1.50 2.67 36.57
CA LEU A 784 -2.71 3.34 36.14
C LEU A 784 -2.91 3.15 34.63
N ASP A 785 -4.17 2.97 34.25
CA ASP A 785 -4.62 2.91 32.87
C ASP A 785 -5.95 3.64 32.73
N THR A 786 -5.95 4.77 32.02
CA THR A 786 -7.13 5.62 31.88
C THR A 786 -7.25 6.15 30.46
N ALA A 787 -8.46 6.49 30.03
CA ALA A 787 -8.71 7.03 28.70
C ALA A 787 -9.89 8.01 28.69
N ILE A 788 -9.80 9.03 27.84
CA ILE A 788 -10.97 9.78 27.38
C ILE A 788 -11.46 9.13 26.09
N THR A 789 -12.77 8.89 26.00
CA THR A 789 -13.45 8.47 24.78
C THR A 789 -14.50 9.50 24.42
N THR A 790 -14.44 10.07 23.23
CA THR A 790 -15.36 11.13 22.80
C THR A 790 -16.75 10.56 22.49
N ALA A 791 -17.77 11.28 22.92
CA ALA A 791 -19.16 11.09 22.50
C ALA A 791 -19.49 12.03 21.33
N PRO A 792 -20.61 11.84 20.60
CA PRO A 792 -20.99 12.68 19.46
C PRO A 792 -21.12 14.19 19.77
N ALA A 793 -21.24 14.57 21.04
CA ALA A 793 -21.37 15.96 21.50
C ALA A 793 -20.09 16.52 22.15
N THR A 794 -19.01 15.74 22.24
CA THR A 794 -17.75 16.23 22.82
C THR A 794 -17.19 17.34 21.93
N LEU A 795 -17.07 18.55 22.50
CA LEU A 795 -16.42 19.69 21.86
C LEU A 795 -14.92 19.62 22.13
N GLY A 796 -14.08 20.04 21.19
CA GLY A 796 -12.64 20.12 21.44
C GLY A 796 -11.86 20.37 20.16
N LYS A 797 -10.55 20.16 20.24
CA LYS A 797 -9.63 20.23 19.10
C LYS A 797 -8.66 19.08 19.17
N ILE A 798 -8.52 18.33 18.08
CA ILE A 798 -7.44 17.37 17.89
C ILE A 798 -6.72 17.70 16.57
N HIS A 799 -5.40 17.72 16.65
CA HIS A 799 -4.48 17.88 15.57
C HIS A 799 -3.67 16.60 15.38
N VAL A 800 -3.64 16.10 14.16
CA VAL A 800 -2.67 15.08 13.77
C VAL A 800 -1.87 15.56 12.58
N SER A 801 -0.55 15.49 12.69
CA SER A 801 0.39 15.93 11.68
C SER A 801 1.47 14.87 11.44
N GLY A 802 2.23 15.03 10.36
CA GLY A 802 3.27 14.07 10.00
C GLY A 802 2.73 12.75 9.47
N ILE A 803 1.45 12.66 9.10
CA ILE A 803 0.88 11.43 8.51
C ILE A 803 1.43 11.27 7.10
N GLN A 804 1.97 10.12 6.78
CA GLN A 804 2.46 9.78 5.45
C GLN A 804 1.34 9.85 4.40
N LEU A 805 1.60 10.55 3.30
CA LEU A 805 0.67 10.65 2.17
C LEU A 805 1.03 9.62 1.09
N ASP A 806 0.70 8.36 1.33
CA ASP A 806 0.94 7.29 0.34
C ASP A 806 -0.18 7.12 -0.69
N LEU A 807 -1.18 8.02 -0.70
CA LEU A 807 -2.30 7.91 -1.63
C LEU A 807 -1.82 7.77 -3.07
N ALA A 808 -2.39 6.81 -3.77
CA ALA A 808 -2.09 6.54 -5.15
C ALA A 808 -2.19 7.84 -5.98
N PRO A 809 -1.19 8.15 -6.81
CA PRO A 809 -1.35 9.14 -7.87
C PRO A 809 -2.62 8.86 -8.69
N ASP A 810 -3.24 9.91 -9.24
CA ASP A 810 -4.47 9.76 -10.02
C ASP A 810 -4.16 9.10 -11.38
N PHE A 811 -4.25 7.77 -11.41
CA PHE A 811 -4.06 6.97 -12.62
C PHE A 811 -5.37 6.83 -13.38
N PRO A 812 -5.34 6.84 -14.73
CA PRO A 812 -6.54 6.54 -15.51
C PRO A 812 -7.14 5.18 -15.15
N PRO A 813 -8.48 5.02 -15.09
CA PRO A 813 -9.11 3.76 -14.69
C PRO A 813 -8.61 2.53 -15.47
N TRP A 814 -8.37 2.69 -16.77
CA TRP A 814 -7.85 1.62 -17.63
C TRP A 814 -6.46 1.13 -17.22
N PHE A 815 -5.64 1.98 -16.61
CA PHE A 815 -4.27 1.64 -16.20
C PHE A 815 -4.30 0.56 -15.12
N LEU A 816 -5.19 0.73 -14.14
CA LEU A 816 -5.42 -0.25 -13.08
C LEU A 816 -6.16 -1.47 -13.60
N ALA A 817 -7.23 -1.29 -14.39
CA ALA A 817 -8.03 -2.38 -14.96
C ALA A 817 -7.22 -3.32 -15.87
N ASN A 818 -6.22 -2.79 -16.60
CA ASN A 818 -5.31 -3.59 -17.42
C ASN A 818 -4.08 -4.09 -16.64
N HIS A 819 -3.99 -3.84 -15.34
CA HIS A 819 -2.88 -4.25 -14.47
C HIS A 819 -1.50 -3.70 -14.89
N TRP A 820 -1.43 -2.50 -15.48
CA TRP A 820 -0.14 -1.91 -15.90
C TRP A 820 0.82 -1.68 -14.74
N HIS A 821 0.30 -1.45 -13.54
CA HIS A 821 1.11 -1.32 -12.33
C HIS A 821 1.92 -2.58 -11.98
N HIS A 822 1.53 -3.77 -12.45
CA HIS A 822 2.34 -5.00 -12.33
C HIS A 822 3.57 -5.00 -13.27
N PHE A 823 3.60 -4.11 -14.26
CA PHE A 823 4.64 -4.03 -15.28
C PHE A 823 5.51 -2.78 -15.16
N LEU A 824 5.22 -1.89 -14.21
CA LEU A 824 6.02 -0.70 -13.94
C LEU A 824 6.79 -0.80 -12.62
N HIS A 825 8.00 -0.26 -12.65
CA HIS A 825 8.90 0.00 -11.54
C HIS A 825 9.26 1.49 -11.56
N GLY A 826 9.38 2.11 -10.39
CA GLY A 826 9.76 3.51 -10.24
C GLY A 826 11.04 3.63 -9.44
N ALA A 827 11.83 4.67 -9.72
CA ALA A 827 12.91 5.10 -8.86
C ALA A 827 12.92 6.63 -8.74
N VAL A 828 13.23 7.12 -7.55
CA VAL A 828 13.23 8.54 -7.16
C VAL A 828 14.53 8.85 -6.43
N ALA A 829 15.16 9.97 -6.76
CA ALA A 829 16.31 10.48 -6.02
C ALA A 829 15.89 10.84 -4.59
N ARG A 830 16.68 10.43 -3.59
CA ARG A 830 16.32 10.60 -2.17
C ARG A 830 15.90 12.03 -1.77
N PRO A 831 16.54 13.10 -2.27
CA PRO A 831 16.10 14.46 -1.95
C PRO A 831 14.70 14.82 -2.43
N TYR A 832 14.13 14.09 -3.40
CA TYR A 832 12.78 14.28 -3.91
C TYR A 832 11.73 13.35 -3.26
N LEU A 833 12.12 12.53 -2.28
CA LEU A 833 11.19 11.77 -1.45
C LEU A 833 10.64 12.65 -0.32
N PRO A 834 9.56 12.24 0.37
CA PRO A 834 9.03 12.98 1.50
C PRO A 834 10.08 13.17 2.61
N GLY A 835 10.12 14.38 3.18
CA GLY A 835 11.17 14.83 4.10
C GLY A 835 12.50 15.23 3.45
N GLY A 836 12.65 15.07 2.13
CA GLY A 836 13.84 15.52 1.38
C GLY A 836 13.87 17.03 1.11
N SER A 837 15.00 17.53 0.62
CA SER A 837 15.22 18.95 0.32
C SER A 837 14.49 19.46 -0.94
N GLY A 838 13.96 18.55 -1.77
CA GLY A 838 13.39 18.85 -3.07
C GLY A 838 14.43 19.16 -4.16
N ALA A 839 15.73 19.00 -3.89
CA ALA A 839 16.82 19.26 -4.83
C ALA A 839 17.95 18.25 -4.66
N CYS A 840 18.51 17.74 -5.77
CA CYS A 840 19.63 16.80 -5.75
C CYS A 840 20.82 17.33 -6.55
N SER A 841 22.03 17.02 -6.09
CA SER A 841 23.27 17.30 -6.81
C SER A 841 23.55 16.22 -7.87
N PRO A 842 23.74 16.57 -9.16
CA PRO A 842 24.01 15.60 -10.22
C PRO A 842 25.23 14.72 -9.92
N GLY A 843 25.12 13.43 -10.23
CA GLY A 843 26.18 12.44 -10.02
C GLY A 843 26.47 12.05 -8.56
N VAL A 844 25.81 12.68 -7.59
CA VAL A 844 25.96 12.39 -6.16
C VAL A 844 24.64 11.90 -5.56
N GLU A 845 23.60 12.73 -5.64
CA GLU A 845 22.30 12.46 -5.02
C GLU A 845 21.21 12.13 -6.05
N CYS A 846 21.39 12.59 -7.29
CA CYS A 846 20.46 12.33 -8.39
C CYS A 846 20.64 10.92 -8.96
N LEU A 847 19.58 10.41 -9.60
CA LEU A 847 19.65 9.15 -10.35
C LEU A 847 20.48 9.33 -11.62
N THR A 848 21.12 8.25 -12.04
CA THR A 848 21.92 8.19 -13.26
C THR A 848 21.35 7.17 -14.23
N VAL A 849 21.17 7.54 -15.50
CA VAL A 849 20.80 6.61 -16.57
C VAL A 849 21.94 6.53 -17.57
N THR A 850 22.36 5.32 -17.86
CA THR A 850 23.30 4.99 -18.93
C THR A 850 22.53 4.38 -20.10
N THR A 851 22.81 4.81 -21.32
CA THR A 851 22.21 4.25 -22.54
C THR A 851 23.32 3.80 -23.47
N ARG A 852 23.40 2.51 -23.74
CA ARG A 852 24.36 1.94 -24.70
C ARG A 852 23.85 2.16 -26.12
N LYS A 853 24.56 2.94 -26.93
CA LYS A 853 24.25 3.24 -28.33
C LYS A 853 25.25 2.57 -29.27
N PRO A 854 24.92 2.34 -30.56
CA PRO A 854 25.92 2.04 -31.57
C PRO A 854 26.94 3.19 -31.62
N GLY A 855 28.13 3.01 -31.05
CA GLY A 855 29.19 4.03 -30.96
C GLY A 855 29.55 4.54 -29.56
N GLY A 856 28.95 4.02 -28.48
CA GLY A 856 29.38 4.34 -27.11
C GLY A 856 28.27 4.29 -26.06
N VAL A 857 28.54 4.84 -24.88
CA VAL A 857 27.58 4.95 -23.78
C VAL A 857 27.29 6.43 -23.53
N THR A 858 26.02 6.81 -23.44
CA THR A 858 25.63 8.15 -22.97
C THR A 858 25.12 8.07 -21.55
N THR A 859 25.56 8.99 -20.70
CA THR A 859 25.19 9.05 -19.28
C THR A 859 24.40 10.32 -19.01
N GLN A 860 23.35 10.23 -18.20
CA GLN A 860 22.58 11.35 -17.70
C GLN A 860 22.41 11.19 -16.19
N ASP A 861 22.97 12.10 -15.41
CA ASP A 861 23.20 11.98 -13.95
C ASP A 861 22.41 13.01 -13.11
N SER A 862 21.45 13.69 -13.74
CA SER A 862 20.61 14.75 -13.17
C SER A 862 19.14 14.34 -13.09
N ILE A 863 18.86 13.05 -12.91
CA ILE A 863 17.49 12.53 -12.95
C ILE A 863 16.89 12.54 -11.54
N ALA A 864 15.74 13.20 -11.37
CA ALA A 864 15.04 13.26 -10.10
C ALA A 864 14.12 12.05 -9.90
N ALA A 865 13.46 11.59 -10.96
CA ALA A 865 12.67 10.36 -10.95
C ALA A 865 12.62 9.70 -12.33
N LEU A 866 12.47 8.38 -12.36
CA LEU A 866 12.31 7.57 -13.56
C LEU A 866 11.31 6.43 -13.35
N LEU A 867 10.73 6.00 -14.45
CA LEU A 867 9.88 4.82 -14.56
C LEU A 867 10.57 3.81 -15.48
N ILE A 868 10.46 2.53 -15.12
CA ILE A 868 10.93 1.40 -15.92
C ILE A 868 9.72 0.52 -16.14
N SER A 869 9.36 0.30 -17.39
CA SER A 869 8.49 -0.80 -17.76
C SER A 869 9.37 -2.01 -18.00
N ALA A 870 9.08 -3.12 -17.34
CA ALA A 870 9.78 -4.36 -17.63
C ALA A 870 9.50 -4.79 -19.09
N GLY A 871 8.27 -4.55 -19.57
CA GLY A 871 7.79 -5.04 -20.88
C GLY A 871 7.46 -6.53 -20.86
N ARG A 872 7.44 -7.17 -22.03
CA ARG A 872 7.15 -8.62 -22.18
C ARG A 872 8.32 -9.49 -21.70
N ALA A 873 8.03 -10.66 -21.14
CA ALA A 873 9.07 -11.61 -20.74
C ALA A 873 10.06 -11.90 -21.88
N THR A 874 11.35 -11.95 -21.53
CA THR A 874 12.45 -12.27 -22.44
C THR A 874 12.37 -13.72 -22.89
N ASP A 875 12.65 -13.93 -24.18
CA ASP A 875 12.61 -15.21 -24.89
C ASP A 875 14.01 -15.70 -25.31
N GLY A 876 15.07 -15.04 -24.83
CA GLY A 876 16.45 -15.42 -25.14
C GLY A 876 16.98 -16.56 -24.26
N ASP A 877 17.80 -17.42 -24.86
CA ASP A 877 18.49 -18.49 -24.15
C ASP A 877 19.35 -17.94 -23.01
N GLY A 878 19.14 -18.45 -21.79
CA GLY A 878 19.93 -18.09 -20.60
C GLY A 878 19.57 -16.75 -19.95
N CYS A 879 18.50 -16.08 -20.39
CA CYS A 879 18.07 -14.79 -19.85
C CYS A 879 16.55 -14.69 -19.64
N GLN A 880 15.88 -15.83 -19.43
CA GLN A 880 14.44 -15.91 -19.27
C GLN A 880 14.00 -15.22 -17.97
N GLN A 881 13.15 -14.20 -18.11
CA GLN A 881 12.56 -13.46 -17.01
C GLN A 881 11.15 -13.96 -16.71
N VAL A 882 10.75 -13.96 -15.44
CA VAL A 882 9.40 -14.32 -15.01
C VAL A 882 8.68 -13.04 -14.66
N ARG A 883 7.64 -12.70 -15.43
CA ARG A 883 6.96 -11.42 -15.24
C ARG A 883 5.46 -11.59 -15.10
N PRO A 884 4.86 -11.01 -14.06
CA PRO A 884 5.51 -10.26 -12.97
C PRO A 884 6.21 -11.18 -11.93
N ALA A 885 7.17 -10.64 -11.16
CA ALA A 885 7.90 -11.34 -10.09
C ALA A 885 8.19 -10.44 -8.87
N SER A 886 8.52 -11.08 -7.73
CA SER A 886 8.90 -10.45 -6.46
C SER A 886 10.38 -10.11 -6.36
N ASP A 887 11.25 -10.84 -7.07
CA ASP A 887 12.67 -10.57 -7.16
C ASP A 887 12.93 -9.59 -8.33
N PRO A 888 13.49 -8.39 -8.09
CA PRO A 888 13.92 -7.49 -9.15
C PRO A 888 14.80 -8.16 -10.22
N ALA A 889 15.61 -9.16 -9.86
CA ALA A 889 16.47 -9.87 -10.81
C ALA A 889 15.73 -10.89 -11.71
N GLN A 890 14.53 -11.30 -11.30
CA GLN A 890 13.60 -12.09 -12.12
C GLN A 890 12.60 -11.21 -12.88
N TYR A 891 12.60 -9.92 -12.59
CA TYR A 891 11.60 -8.97 -13.07
C TYR A 891 12.16 -7.98 -14.12
N LEU A 892 13.37 -7.44 -13.87
CA LEU A 892 14.09 -6.48 -14.70
C LEU A 892 15.38 -7.11 -15.25
N GLU A 893 16.03 -6.44 -16.22
CA GLU A 893 17.25 -6.92 -16.86
C GLU A 893 18.47 -6.04 -16.62
N GLY A 894 19.66 -6.63 -16.79
CA GLY A 894 20.92 -5.91 -16.80
C GLY A 894 21.14 -5.10 -15.52
N SER A 895 21.48 -3.82 -15.67
CA SER A 895 21.74 -2.93 -14.52
C SER A 895 20.45 -2.57 -13.75
N ASN A 896 19.27 -2.76 -14.35
CA ASN A 896 17.99 -2.44 -13.70
C ASN A 896 17.59 -3.50 -12.66
N ALA A 897 18.12 -4.73 -12.76
CA ALA A 897 17.89 -5.83 -11.83
C ALA A 897 18.57 -5.67 -10.45
N LEU A 898 19.64 -4.86 -10.36
CA LEU A 898 20.53 -4.82 -9.18
C LEU A 898 20.79 -3.41 -8.63
N PRO A 899 19.78 -2.58 -8.29
CA PRO A 899 20.06 -1.21 -7.83
C PRO A 899 20.61 -1.09 -6.39
N PHE A 900 20.91 -2.20 -5.69
CA PHE A 900 21.11 -2.20 -4.22
C PHE A 900 22.52 -2.57 -3.69
N SER A 901 23.56 -2.65 -4.52
CA SER A 901 24.92 -2.95 -4.03
C SER A 901 25.63 -1.74 -3.41
N GLY A 902 25.12 -1.24 -2.28
CA GLY A 902 25.91 -0.64 -1.18
C GLY A 902 26.85 0.55 -1.44
N GLY A 903 26.94 1.13 -2.63
CA GLY A 903 27.88 2.21 -2.93
C GLY A 903 27.40 3.15 -4.04
N ALA A 904 27.00 4.35 -3.66
CA ALA A 904 27.01 5.61 -4.43
C ALA A 904 26.59 5.62 -5.93
N GLY A 905 25.77 4.69 -6.41
CA GLY A 905 25.31 4.73 -7.80
C GLY A 905 23.89 4.22 -8.00
N SER A 906 22.92 5.13 -8.07
CA SER A 906 21.58 4.88 -8.61
C SER A 906 21.63 4.82 -10.14
N ILE A 907 22.42 3.88 -10.69
CA ILE A 907 22.66 3.75 -12.13
C ILE A 907 21.65 2.77 -12.74
N PHE A 908 20.92 3.25 -13.74
CA PHE A 908 19.96 2.47 -14.52
C PHE A 908 20.40 2.37 -15.97
N GLU A 909 19.93 1.34 -16.68
CA GLU A 909 20.22 1.10 -18.09
C GLU A 909 18.99 1.37 -18.95
N GLY A 910 19.13 2.29 -19.91
CA GLY A 910 18.12 2.59 -20.92
C GLY A 910 18.34 1.77 -22.19
N ARG A 911 17.26 1.19 -22.73
CA ARG A 911 17.28 0.51 -24.02
C ARG A 911 17.45 1.51 -25.16
N HIS A 912 18.39 1.22 -26.07
CA HIS A 912 18.50 1.96 -27.31
C HIS A 912 17.56 1.38 -28.38
N PRO A 913 16.74 2.19 -29.08
CA PRO A 913 15.73 1.69 -30.03
C PRO A 913 16.27 0.82 -31.17
N ARG A 914 17.53 1.03 -31.57
CA ARG A 914 18.19 0.25 -32.64
C ARG A 914 18.90 -1.02 -32.14
N ARG A 915 18.95 -1.26 -30.83
CA ARG A 915 19.60 -2.45 -30.26
C ARG A 915 18.52 -3.49 -29.97
N MET A 916 18.49 -4.54 -30.79
CA MET A 916 17.68 -5.73 -30.53
C MET A 916 18.51 -6.68 -29.69
N ASP A 917 18.40 -6.54 -28.38
CA ASP A 917 18.94 -7.52 -27.44
C ASP A 917 17.76 -8.39 -26.96
N PRO A 918 17.72 -9.69 -27.29
CA PRO A 918 16.63 -10.55 -26.86
C PRO A 918 16.54 -10.68 -25.33
N CYS A 919 17.66 -10.40 -24.64
CA CYS A 919 17.80 -10.46 -23.19
C CYS A 919 17.64 -9.12 -22.48
N PHE A 920 17.23 -8.05 -23.17
CA PHE A 920 17.00 -6.75 -22.56
C PHE A 920 15.74 -6.10 -23.16
N ARG A 921 14.62 -6.17 -22.42
CA ARG A 921 13.31 -5.67 -22.85
C ARG A 921 12.87 -4.43 -22.07
N ASP A 922 13.48 -4.14 -20.93
CA ASP A 922 13.21 -2.95 -20.12
C ASP A 922 13.16 -1.65 -20.94
N THR A 923 12.08 -0.90 -20.76
CA THR A 923 11.89 0.44 -21.33
C THR A 923 11.88 1.48 -20.23
N LEU A 924 12.79 2.45 -20.30
CA LEU A 924 12.89 3.53 -19.31
C LEU A 924 12.22 4.81 -19.81
N ARG A 925 11.54 5.51 -18.89
CA ARG A 925 11.02 6.87 -19.08
C ARG A 925 11.50 7.76 -17.93
N VAL A 926 12.27 8.80 -18.26
CA VAL A 926 12.59 9.86 -17.30
C VAL A 926 11.32 10.62 -16.98
N VAL A 927 11.03 10.80 -15.69
CA VAL A 927 9.90 11.59 -15.22
C VAL A 927 10.30 13.05 -15.16
N SER A 928 11.37 13.38 -14.44
CA SER A 928 11.86 14.75 -14.31
C SER A 928 13.38 14.82 -14.16
N LEU A 929 13.92 15.99 -14.50
CA LEU A 929 15.31 16.37 -14.28
C LEU A 929 15.44 17.25 -13.05
N SER A 930 16.62 17.26 -12.44
CA SER A 930 16.92 18.17 -11.33
C SER A 930 16.89 19.63 -11.81
N GLY A 931 16.18 20.49 -11.06
CA GLY A 931 16.07 21.92 -11.36
C GLY A 931 14.91 22.33 -12.28
N GLN A 932 13.99 21.41 -12.62
CA GLN A 932 12.73 21.71 -13.31
C GLN A 932 11.50 21.59 -12.39
#